data_AF-A0A0P0FUL4-F1
#
_entry.id   AF-A0A0P0FUL4-F1
#
_cell.length_a   1.000
_cell.length_b   1.000
_cell.length_c   1.000
_cell.angle_alpha   90.00
_cell.angle_beta   90.00
_cell.angle_gamma   90.00
#
_symmetry.space_group_name_H-M   'P 1'
#
loop_
_entity.id
_entity.type
_entity.pdbx_description
1 polymer ?
#
loop_
_entity_poly.entity_id
_entity_poly.type
_entity_poly.pdbx_seq_one_letter_code
_entity_poly.pdbx_strand_id
1 'polypeptide(L)'
;MKKKFLYIMMALCSFSFVACSDDDYIPGKSKLDADRELMTMFRVDDNSNKGDTDPYRCQVVNINDVQLRWYGVDGCAGYELKWGLQGNVSSGLAEDWENPKNIEGSVILGPDELEYLVKDLQYSTPYHFAIRTLSKKGEGHHSKWYGYGSGRQWSEYCSFTTEPRYDTPEVIVVNDVTETTFRVNIDRQLATSGSDDQQQKYLNYFEVVDGNFVMQTLTVAPSPTNPNAACPDKWKNYKLTQEDFERGYVDIDGLETNCVYLVNVQNDNVAVHWDAIYNTCVIRMDGVAGEPILIKHFADPNDTIRGAYDYNASRLDTIIDNFTADGSLAEGQIFYLEGGKTYYFAQNVSICKGFTLQTDPETVSKGNAKVLMGGTWTYDNGACGNAMNFMFGRNPQTGELGGINVKSVIFKDLDFDCPKAVHYGLYNGNTTGNYFINMYSMGMAVSFQSFEIYNCTFQGQVRGFLRTQGSNRKTFEKIQIENCIFYNSGYYDNKGGGYCWFFGDGALAKCNVFNDFIFRNNTIYDSPHGAFISNNKDNFDWPANIRYKFTIENNTFINFETRGGSKIFDMRNVPSGTEIIFQKNLFILAKDASDNRTMNSQAIDLRTVNGDGVIIYDFKDNYSTNAYLTKGSIFSSGFDASKNNAGYNFNVSGTEELAVHLGDEQDPEGISPTELMKNPNPPHHDPDKLMHRGIDLNNLYYNNTDKVRKSAIYRLGIGDPRWRQ
;
A
#
# COMPACT_ATOMS: atom_id res chain seq x y z
N MET A 1 45.46 -41.16 -9.65
CA MET A 1 45.22 -39.76 -9.27
C MET A 1 44.40 -39.55 -7.98
N LYS A 2 43.81 -40.57 -7.33
CA LYS A 2 42.96 -40.36 -6.13
C LYS A 2 43.67 -40.26 -4.77
N LYS A 3 44.93 -40.72 -4.64
CA LYS A 3 45.66 -40.68 -3.35
C LYS A 3 46.35 -39.34 -3.07
N LYS A 4 46.86 -38.64 -4.09
CA LYS A 4 47.54 -37.34 -3.93
C LYS A 4 46.58 -36.21 -3.53
N PHE A 5 45.31 -36.27 -3.95
CA PHE A 5 44.28 -35.30 -3.57
C PHE A 5 43.87 -35.42 -2.10
N LEU A 6 43.83 -36.65 -1.56
CA LEU A 6 43.54 -36.88 -0.15
C LEU A 6 44.67 -36.37 0.77
N TYR A 7 45.93 -36.55 0.37
CA TYR A 7 47.07 -36.03 1.14
C TYR A 7 47.16 -34.49 1.11
N ILE A 8 46.73 -33.84 0.02
CA ILE A 8 46.63 -32.38 -0.05
C ILE A 8 45.49 -31.86 0.85
N MET A 9 44.35 -32.56 0.89
CA MET A 9 43.25 -32.20 1.80
C MET A 9 43.60 -32.40 3.28
N MET A 10 44.31 -33.48 3.62
CA MET A 10 44.78 -33.70 4.99
C MET A 10 45.87 -32.69 5.40
N ALA A 11 46.76 -32.30 4.48
CA ALA A 11 47.75 -31.25 4.72
C ALA A 11 47.11 -29.86 4.91
N LEU A 12 45.98 -29.58 4.24
CA LEU A 12 45.20 -28.34 4.43
C LEU A 12 44.42 -28.32 5.75
N CYS A 13 43.97 -29.47 6.26
CA CYS A 13 43.35 -29.56 7.60
C CYS A 13 44.35 -29.41 8.76
N SER A 14 45.65 -29.62 8.52
CA SER A 14 46.70 -29.36 9.52
C SER A 14 47.14 -27.89 9.61
N PHE A 15 46.64 -27.00 8.74
CA PHE A 15 46.86 -25.55 8.83
C PHE A 15 45.72 -24.79 9.55
N SER A 16 44.66 -25.48 9.99
CA SER A 16 43.55 -24.88 10.74
C SER A 16 43.62 -25.09 12.26
N PHE A 17 44.73 -25.60 12.79
CA PHE A 17 45.04 -25.51 14.22
C PHE A 17 46.09 -24.42 14.44
N VAL A 18 45.66 -23.16 14.38
CA VAL A 18 46.37 -22.11 15.11
C VAL A 18 45.95 -22.27 16.57
N ALA A 19 46.88 -22.82 17.33
CA ALA A 19 46.85 -22.84 18.77
C ALA A 19 46.62 -21.42 19.32
N CYS A 20 45.91 -21.32 20.44
CA CYS A 20 45.85 -20.13 21.27
C CYS A 20 47.28 -19.62 21.54
N SER A 21 47.63 -18.52 20.91
CA SER A 21 48.63 -17.59 21.44
C SER A 21 47.96 -16.23 21.49
N ASP A 22 47.82 -15.72 22.71
CA ASP A 22 47.40 -14.36 23.00
C ASP A 22 48.24 -13.38 22.17
N ASP A 23 47.65 -12.82 21.12
CA ASP A 23 48.07 -11.56 20.51
C ASP A 23 46.87 -10.96 19.77
N ASP A 24 46.23 -10.00 20.43
CA ASP A 24 45.07 -9.23 19.98
C ASP A 24 45.40 -8.38 18.73
N TYR A 25 45.30 -8.99 17.55
CA TYR A 25 45.22 -8.22 16.32
C TYR A 25 44.16 -8.78 15.36
N ILE A 26 42.96 -8.21 15.44
CA ILE A 26 41.91 -8.35 14.42
C ILE A 26 42.02 -7.14 13.46
N PRO A 27 42.32 -7.35 12.16
CA PRO A 27 42.41 -6.26 11.20
C PRO A 27 41.07 -5.52 11.09
N GLY A 28 41.05 -4.21 11.41
CA GLY A 28 39.89 -3.33 11.23
C GLY A 28 39.28 -2.73 12.51
N LYS A 29 39.69 -3.13 13.71
CA LYS A 29 39.26 -2.45 14.95
C LYS A 29 40.06 -1.17 15.18
N SER A 30 39.38 -0.05 15.35
CA SER A 30 40.00 1.18 15.85
C SER A 30 40.51 0.95 17.28
N LYS A 31 41.54 1.69 17.73
CA LYS A 31 41.99 1.67 19.15
C LYS A 31 40.84 1.95 20.15
N LEU A 32 39.75 2.57 19.69
CA LEU A 32 38.53 2.85 20.46
C LEU A 32 37.59 1.64 20.60
N ASP A 33 37.63 0.66 19.69
CA ASP A 33 36.78 -0.54 19.76
C ASP A 33 37.38 -1.65 20.65
N ALA A 34 38.66 -1.55 21.01
CA ALA A 34 39.34 -2.53 21.86
C ALA A 34 39.06 -2.34 23.36
N ASP A 35 38.60 -1.17 23.79
CA ASP A 35 38.39 -0.81 25.20
C ASP A 35 36.88 -0.67 25.57
N ARG A 36 35.99 -1.20 24.72
CA ARG A 36 34.53 -1.23 24.95
C ARG A 36 34.08 -2.57 25.51
N GLU A 37 32.99 -2.56 26.28
CA GLU A 37 32.30 -3.78 26.74
C GLU A 37 31.81 -4.63 25.57
N LEU A 38 31.66 -5.94 25.83
CA LEU A 38 31.03 -6.86 24.90
C LEU A 38 29.58 -6.44 24.66
N MET A 39 29.16 -6.45 23.40
CA MET A 39 27.78 -6.18 23.01
C MET A 39 26.90 -7.38 23.39
N THR A 40 25.93 -7.14 24.28
CA THR A 40 24.85 -8.11 24.53
C THR A 40 23.81 -8.06 23.41
N MET A 41 22.94 -9.05 23.36
CA MET A 41 21.83 -9.14 22.41
C MET A 41 20.62 -9.80 23.06
N PHE A 42 19.43 -9.42 22.60
CA PHE A 42 18.19 -10.06 23.01
C PHE A 42 18.14 -11.52 22.56
N ARG A 43 17.49 -12.39 23.34
CA ARG A 43 17.32 -13.80 23.00
C ARG A 43 16.12 -13.97 22.07
N VAL A 44 16.39 -14.09 20.77
CA VAL A 44 15.37 -14.28 19.73
C VAL A 44 15.66 -15.57 18.95
N ASP A 45 14.71 -16.03 18.16
CA ASP A 45 14.88 -17.28 17.40
C ASP A 45 16.13 -17.23 16.50
N ASP A 46 16.34 -16.09 15.84
CA ASP A 46 17.44 -15.83 14.91
C ASP A 46 18.84 -16.08 15.51
N ASN A 47 19.01 -15.97 16.84
CA ASN A 47 20.29 -16.21 17.50
C ASN A 47 20.31 -17.39 18.48
N SER A 48 19.15 -17.97 18.79
CA SER A 48 19.03 -19.14 19.66
C SER A 48 18.88 -20.44 18.88
N ASN A 49 18.32 -20.40 17.66
CA ASN A 49 17.91 -21.57 16.85
C ASN A 49 17.01 -22.56 17.63
N LYS A 50 16.21 -22.04 18.55
CA LYS A 50 15.35 -22.84 19.45
C LYS A 50 13.88 -22.48 19.35
N GLY A 51 13.52 -21.39 18.68
CA GLY A 51 12.14 -20.94 18.49
C GLY A 51 11.33 -20.96 19.79
N ASP A 52 10.16 -21.59 19.72
CA ASP A 52 9.23 -21.76 20.84
C ASP A 52 9.77 -22.62 22.01
N THR A 53 10.90 -23.30 21.83
CA THR A 53 11.48 -24.17 22.85
C THR A 53 12.55 -23.49 23.72
N ASP A 54 12.94 -22.24 23.44
CA ASP A 54 13.81 -21.48 24.34
C ASP A 54 13.00 -20.94 25.53
N PRO A 55 13.20 -21.45 26.76
CA PRO A 55 12.48 -20.95 27.94
C PRO A 55 12.81 -19.49 28.28
N TYR A 56 13.90 -18.96 27.73
CA TYR A 56 14.37 -17.59 27.95
C TYR A 56 14.23 -16.71 26.70
N ARG A 57 13.37 -17.06 25.75
CA ARG A 57 13.11 -16.18 24.60
C ARG A 57 12.45 -14.86 25.01
N CYS A 58 12.74 -13.83 24.25
CA CYS A 58 11.89 -12.64 24.18
C CYS A 58 10.59 -12.99 23.46
N GLN A 59 9.47 -12.45 23.94
CA GLN A 59 8.16 -12.72 23.37
C GLN A 59 7.12 -11.70 23.85
N VAL A 60 6.05 -11.55 23.07
CA VAL A 60 4.82 -10.91 23.54
C VAL A 60 4.16 -11.84 24.57
N VAL A 61 3.69 -11.28 25.68
CA VAL A 61 2.91 -11.96 26.71
C VAL A 61 1.70 -11.10 27.07
N ASN A 62 0.65 -11.70 27.63
CA ASN A 62 -0.57 -10.97 28.03
C ASN A 62 -1.13 -10.02 26.95
N ILE A 63 -1.04 -10.40 25.67
CA ILE A 63 -1.49 -9.64 24.49
C ILE A 63 -0.62 -8.41 24.17
N ASN A 64 -0.35 -7.52 25.14
CA ASN A 64 0.38 -6.25 24.90
C ASN A 64 1.57 -5.99 25.83
N ASP A 65 2.01 -6.96 26.61
CA ASP A 65 3.28 -6.88 27.30
C ASP A 65 4.39 -7.52 26.45
N VAL A 66 5.63 -7.06 26.59
CA VAL A 66 6.80 -7.67 25.94
C VAL A 66 7.80 -8.09 27.01
N GLN A 67 8.00 -9.41 27.11
CA GLN A 67 9.05 -9.99 27.93
C GLN A 67 10.36 -9.93 27.15
N LEU A 68 11.34 -9.19 27.67
CA LEU A 68 12.70 -9.10 27.14
C LEU A 68 13.65 -9.91 28.02
N ARG A 69 14.60 -10.59 27.37
CA ARG A 69 15.67 -11.39 27.97
C ARG A 69 16.92 -11.33 27.09
N TRP A 70 18.11 -11.32 27.68
CA TRP A 70 19.36 -11.16 26.96
C TRP A 70 20.50 -12.01 27.54
N TYR A 71 21.64 -12.03 26.86
CA TYR A 71 22.84 -12.71 27.32
C TYR A 71 23.60 -11.82 28.31
N GLY A 72 23.88 -12.33 29.52
CA GLY A 72 24.66 -11.60 30.51
C GLY A 72 26.11 -11.37 30.06
N VAL A 73 26.70 -10.24 30.48
CA VAL A 73 28.11 -9.91 30.27
C VAL A 73 28.80 -9.82 31.62
N ASP A 74 29.75 -10.73 31.85
CA ASP A 74 30.49 -10.79 33.12
C ASP A 74 31.25 -9.50 33.39
N GLY A 75 31.13 -9.00 34.62
CA GLY A 75 31.90 -7.86 35.10
C GLY A 75 31.38 -6.49 34.66
N CYS A 76 30.29 -6.42 33.89
CA CYS A 76 29.68 -5.17 33.45
C CYS A 76 29.12 -4.33 34.63
N ALA A 77 28.74 -3.08 34.35
CA ALA A 77 28.04 -2.21 35.30
C ALA A 77 26.52 -2.39 35.26
N GLY A 78 25.99 -2.99 34.20
CA GLY A 78 24.55 -3.11 33.95
C GLY A 78 24.20 -3.10 32.48
N TYR A 79 22.93 -2.88 32.19
CA TYR A 79 22.39 -2.80 30.84
C TYR A 79 21.52 -1.58 30.69
N GLU A 80 21.48 -1.02 29.49
CA GLU A 80 20.52 0.02 29.13
C GLU A 80 19.67 -0.49 27.99
N LEU A 81 18.36 -0.43 28.19
CA LEU A 81 17.35 -0.81 27.22
C LEU A 81 16.59 0.44 26.79
N LYS A 82 16.19 0.49 25.53
CA LYS A 82 15.22 1.46 25.02
C LYS A 82 14.35 0.86 23.93
N TRP A 83 13.16 1.42 23.78
CA TRP A 83 12.21 0.99 22.76
C TRP A 83 11.48 2.18 22.16
N GLY A 84 11.07 1.99 20.91
CA GLY A 84 10.35 2.99 20.13
C GLY A 84 9.40 2.30 19.15
N LEU A 85 8.46 3.07 18.60
CA LEU A 85 7.64 2.57 17.50
C LEU A 85 8.54 2.19 16.33
N GLN A 86 8.33 0.99 15.77
CA GLN A 86 9.14 0.49 14.64
C GLN A 86 9.24 1.51 13.51
N GLY A 87 8.14 2.21 13.18
CA GLY A 87 8.11 3.20 12.11
C GLY A 87 9.07 4.38 12.30
N ASN A 88 9.46 4.68 13.55
CA ASN A 88 10.28 5.84 13.90
C ASN A 88 11.75 5.50 14.12
N VAL A 89 12.10 4.22 14.29
CA VAL A 89 13.46 3.79 14.68
C VAL A 89 14.07 2.68 13.82
N SER A 90 13.39 2.26 12.74
CA SER A 90 13.82 1.11 11.91
C SER A 90 14.65 1.47 10.67
N SER A 91 15.08 2.72 10.50
CA SER A 91 15.86 3.14 9.32
C SER A 91 17.26 2.52 9.25
N GLY A 92 17.80 2.09 10.39
CA GLY A 92 19.20 1.69 10.52
C GLY A 92 20.13 2.81 11.00
N LEU A 93 19.63 4.04 11.15
CA LEU A 93 20.41 5.20 11.55
C LEU A 93 20.38 5.40 13.07
N ALA A 94 21.54 5.72 13.65
CA ALA A 94 21.63 6.02 15.08
C ALA A 94 20.80 7.25 15.47
N GLU A 95 20.70 8.25 14.57
CA GLU A 95 19.97 9.50 14.80
C GLU A 95 18.50 9.28 15.18
N ASP A 96 17.84 8.24 14.63
CA ASP A 96 16.47 7.90 14.98
C ASP A 96 16.33 7.48 16.44
N TRP A 97 17.31 6.72 16.95
CA TRP A 97 17.33 6.20 18.31
C TRP A 97 17.90 7.20 19.33
N GLU A 98 18.64 8.21 18.88
CA GLU A 98 19.12 9.30 19.72
C GLU A 98 18.14 10.48 19.78
N ASN A 99 17.10 10.49 18.93
CA ASN A 99 16.01 11.46 19.01
C ASN A 99 15.03 11.08 20.14
N PRO A 100 14.94 11.86 21.24
CA PRO A 100 14.06 11.52 22.36
C PRO A 100 12.58 11.44 22.00
N LYS A 101 12.15 12.10 20.91
CA LYS A 101 10.75 12.05 20.44
C LYS A 101 10.35 10.69 19.88
N ASN A 102 11.32 9.85 19.52
CA ASN A 102 11.08 8.53 18.96
C ASN A 102 11.10 7.42 20.02
N ILE A 103 11.48 7.75 21.26
CA ILE A 103 11.69 6.78 22.34
C ILE A 103 10.44 6.75 23.22
N GLU A 104 9.78 5.59 23.22
CA GLU A 104 8.58 5.32 24.03
C GLU A 104 8.93 4.98 25.47
N GLY A 105 10.13 4.43 25.68
CA GLY A 105 10.67 4.26 27.02
C GLY A 105 12.09 3.74 27.02
N SER A 106 12.72 3.85 28.19
CA SER A 106 14.06 3.36 28.46
C SER A 106 14.20 2.96 29.91
N VAL A 107 15.14 2.06 30.20
CA VAL A 107 15.45 1.63 31.56
C VAL A 107 16.93 1.25 31.67
N ILE A 108 17.53 1.58 32.81
CA ILE A 108 18.86 1.11 33.19
C ILE A 108 18.68 0.03 34.26
N LEU A 109 19.33 -1.10 34.04
CA LEU A 109 19.23 -2.29 34.86
C LEU A 109 20.61 -2.68 35.40
N GLY A 110 20.63 -3.28 36.58
CA GLY A 110 21.84 -3.80 37.20
C GLY A 110 22.46 -4.97 36.42
N PRO A 111 23.71 -5.34 36.74
CA PRO A 111 24.45 -6.37 36.01
C PRO A 111 23.84 -7.78 36.15
N ASP A 112 23.09 -8.02 37.24
CA ASP A 112 22.44 -9.30 37.54
C ASP A 112 20.99 -9.38 37.00
N GLU A 113 20.45 -8.27 36.48
CA GLU A 113 19.11 -8.24 35.88
C GLU A 113 19.22 -8.64 34.41
N LEU A 114 18.72 -9.83 34.06
CA LEU A 114 18.79 -10.40 32.69
C LEU A 114 17.42 -10.52 32.01
N GLU A 115 16.39 -9.98 32.64
CA GLU A 115 15.04 -9.93 32.10
C GLU A 115 14.33 -8.65 32.49
N TYR A 116 13.44 -8.18 31.63
CA TYR A 116 12.61 -7.01 31.85
C TYR A 116 11.27 -7.18 31.16
N LEU A 117 10.18 -6.84 31.86
CA LEU A 117 8.83 -6.88 31.30
C LEU A 117 8.39 -5.46 30.98
N VAL A 118 8.29 -5.15 29.69
CA VAL A 118 7.67 -3.91 29.22
C VAL A 118 6.16 -4.11 29.24
N LYS A 119 5.45 -3.36 30.09
CA LYS A 119 4.02 -3.56 30.31
C LYS A 119 3.16 -2.57 29.53
N ASP A 120 1.92 -2.95 29.30
CA ASP A 120 0.82 -2.06 28.90
C ASP A 120 1.13 -1.26 27.62
N LEU A 121 1.78 -1.89 26.63
CA LEU A 121 2.05 -1.24 25.35
C LEU A 121 0.76 -1.09 24.54
N GLN A 122 0.78 -0.23 23.52
CA GLN A 122 -0.34 -0.08 22.61
C GLN A 122 -0.58 -1.40 21.86
N TYR A 123 -1.84 -1.83 21.73
CA TYR A 123 -2.24 -3.05 21.00
C TYR A 123 -2.02 -2.93 19.49
N SER A 124 -1.80 -4.07 18.81
CA SER A 124 -1.55 -4.15 17.35
C SER A 124 -0.41 -3.25 16.84
N THR A 125 0.54 -2.92 17.71
CA THR A 125 1.57 -1.91 17.44
C THR A 125 2.95 -2.57 17.41
N PRO A 126 3.72 -2.36 16.33
CA PRO A 126 5.08 -2.87 16.24
C PRO A 126 6.06 -1.96 16.98
N TYR A 127 6.81 -2.56 17.89
CA TYR A 127 7.90 -1.92 18.62
C TYR A 127 9.24 -2.51 18.20
N HIS A 128 10.25 -1.65 18.19
CA HIS A 128 11.65 -2.02 18.07
C HIS A 128 12.33 -1.82 19.44
N PHE A 129 13.26 -2.71 19.77
CA PHE A 129 13.96 -2.73 21.05
C PHE A 129 15.46 -2.72 20.81
N ALA A 130 16.17 -1.90 21.58
CA ALA A 130 17.62 -1.81 21.59
C ALA A 130 18.20 -2.02 22.98
N ILE A 131 19.40 -2.57 23.04
CA ILE A 131 20.14 -2.83 24.28
C ILE A 131 21.63 -2.55 24.10
N ARG A 132 22.28 -2.03 25.15
CA ARG A 132 23.73 -1.98 25.27
C ARG A 132 24.21 -2.39 26.65
N THR A 133 25.42 -2.91 26.71
CA THR A 133 26.14 -3.21 27.95
C THR A 133 26.80 -1.95 28.49
N LEU A 134 26.61 -1.67 29.78
CA LEU A 134 27.23 -0.54 30.46
C LEU A 134 28.56 -0.95 31.10
N SER A 135 29.56 -0.09 30.95
CA SER A 135 30.89 -0.30 31.54
C SER A 135 31.05 0.39 32.87
N LYS A 136 31.77 -0.26 33.80
CA LYS A 136 32.22 0.36 35.05
C LYS A 136 33.20 1.52 34.82
N LYS A 137 33.80 1.61 33.62
CA LYS A 137 34.73 2.69 33.22
C LYS A 137 34.01 3.95 32.71
N GLY A 138 32.69 3.91 32.47
CA GLY A 138 31.90 5.05 31.97
C GLY A 138 31.55 4.98 30.48
N GLU A 139 30.85 5.99 29.97
CA GLU A 139 30.15 5.99 28.66
C GLU A 139 31.03 5.69 27.46
N GLY A 140 32.27 6.19 27.44
CA GLY A 140 33.22 5.95 26.34
C GLY A 140 33.58 4.47 26.14
N HIS A 141 33.32 3.64 27.16
CA HIS A 141 33.63 2.22 27.20
C HIS A 141 32.38 1.33 27.11
N HIS A 142 31.18 1.90 26.96
CA HIS A 142 29.96 1.10 26.75
C HIS A 142 30.04 0.32 25.44
N SER A 143 29.33 -0.80 25.37
CA SER A 143 29.23 -1.54 24.12
C SER A 143 28.54 -0.69 23.04
N LYS A 144 28.65 -1.13 21.78
CA LYS A 144 27.72 -0.66 20.75
C LYS A 144 26.30 -1.14 21.07
N TRP A 145 25.32 -0.50 20.46
CA TRP A 145 23.92 -0.90 20.56
C TRP A 145 23.64 -2.12 19.69
N TYR A 146 23.00 -3.13 20.28
CA TYR A 146 22.21 -4.11 19.53
C TYR A 146 20.79 -3.54 19.36
N GLY A 147 20.15 -3.76 18.21
CA GLY A 147 18.77 -3.31 17.96
C GLY A 147 18.64 -2.17 16.94
N TYR A 148 19.74 -1.52 16.56
CA TYR A 148 19.73 -0.38 15.63
C TYR A 148 19.65 -0.79 14.15
N GLY A 149 19.67 -2.09 13.84
CA GLY A 149 19.63 -2.58 12.46
C GLY A 149 18.34 -2.22 11.72
N SER A 150 18.43 -2.08 10.40
CA SER A 150 17.26 -1.94 9.52
C SER A 150 16.65 -3.30 9.17
N GLY A 151 15.49 -3.31 8.52
CA GLY A 151 14.86 -4.54 8.00
C GLY A 151 15.72 -5.37 7.02
N ARG A 152 16.84 -4.83 6.51
CA ARG A 152 17.81 -5.58 5.69
C ARG A 152 18.90 -6.26 6.51
N GLN A 153 19.08 -5.86 7.78
CA GLN A 153 20.04 -6.39 8.73
C GLN A 153 19.27 -7.17 9.82
N TRP A 154 18.60 -8.24 9.41
CA TRP A 154 17.70 -9.02 10.26
C TRP A 154 18.35 -9.54 11.56
N SER A 155 19.66 -9.80 11.54
CA SER A 155 20.43 -10.22 12.71
C SER A 155 20.79 -9.08 13.69
N GLU A 156 20.45 -7.83 13.38
CA GLU A 156 20.86 -6.64 14.15
C GLU A 156 19.68 -5.82 14.71
N TYR A 157 18.45 -6.32 14.59
CA TYR A 157 17.27 -5.71 15.20
C TYR A 157 16.49 -6.69 16.09
N CYS A 158 15.66 -6.15 16.97
CA CYS A 158 14.70 -6.90 17.77
C CYS A 158 13.34 -6.22 17.67
N SER A 159 12.32 -6.94 17.20
CA SER A 159 11.00 -6.37 16.96
C SER A 159 9.91 -7.30 17.45
N PHE A 160 8.92 -6.73 18.12
CA PHE A 160 7.70 -7.41 18.50
C PHE A 160 6.49 -6.55 18.16
N THR A 161 5.46 -7.17 17.61
CA THR A 161 4.15 -6.54 17.40
C THR A 161 3.23 -7.06 18.48
N THR A 162 2.68 -6.17 19.30
CA THR A 162 1.65 -6.55 20.27
C THR A 162 0.45 -7.17 19.57
N GLU A 163 -0.25 -8.06 20.26
CA GLU A 163 -1.37 -8.78 19.69
C GLU A 163 -2.60 -7.85 19.49
N PRO A 164 -3.56 -8.26 18.65
CA PRO A 164 -4.83 -7.56 18.53
C PRO A 164 -5.53 -7.40 19.87
N ARG A 165 -6.06 -6.20 20.12
CA ARG A 165 -6.97 -5.98 21.24
C ARG A 165 -8.21 -6.85 21.04
N TYR A 166 -8.79 -7.32 22.14
CA TYR A 166 -10.12 -7.90 22.15
C TYR A 166 -11.15 -6.94 21.51
N ASP A 167 -12.28 -7.47 21.03
CA ASP A 167 -13.33 -6.68 20.38
C ASP A 167 -13.76 -5.50 21.27
N THR A 168 -13.73 -4.27 20.73
CA THR A 168 -14.09 -3.04 21.45
C THR A 168 -15.41 -2.45 20.91
N PRO A 169 -16.34 -1.99 21.76
CA PRO A 169 -17.57 -1.35 21.28
C PRO A 169 -17.26 0.06 20.72
N GLU A 170 -17.93 0.43 19.64
CA GLU A 170 -17.91 1.80 19.10
C GLU A 170 -18.96 2.64 19.82
N VAL A 171 -18.55 3.36 20.85
CA VAL A 171 -19.46 4.12 21.72
C VAL A 171 -19.47 5.63 21.42
N ILE A 172 -18.51 6.08 20.60
CA ILE A 172 -18.49 7.45 20.07
C ILE A 172 -18.30 7.45 18.55
N VAL A 173 -18.96 8.41 17.89
CA VAL A 173 -18.79 8.73 16.47
C VAL A 173 -18.75 10.25 16.32
N VAL A 174 -17.82 10.75 15.50
CA VAL A 174 -17.71 12.20 15.22
C VAL A 174 -18.42 12.53 13.92
N ASN A 175 -19.30 13.53 13.96
CA ASN A 175 -20.03 14.07 12.82
C ASN A 175 -19.94 15.61 12.82
N ASP A 176 -20.52 16.24 11.80
CA ASP A 176 -20.67 17.70 11.69
C ASP A 176 -19.34 18.45 11.89
N VAL A 177 -18.27 17.93 11.30
CA VAL A 177 -16.95 18.54 11.35
C VAL A 177 -16.97 19.85 10.55
N THR A 178 -16.54 20.93 11.19
CA THR A 178 -16.38 22.26 10.58
C THR A 178 -14.92 22.68 10.63
N GLU A 179 -14.63 23.95 10.35
CA GLU A 179 -13.27 24.50 10.43
C GLU A 179 -12.70 24.54 11.85
N THR A 180 -13.54 24.59 12.89
CA THR A 180 -13.08 24.78 14.28
C THR A 180 -13.92 24.03 15.32
N THR A 181 -14.96 23.30 14.89
CA THR A 181 -15.88 22.56 15.75
C THR A 181 -16.18 21.17 15.17
N PHE A 182 -16.61 20.24 16.01
CA PHE A 182 -17.27 19.00 15.59
C PHE A 182 -18.19 18.48 16.69
N ARG A 183 -19.10 17.57 16.34
CA ARG A 183 -19.98 16.90 17.30
C ARG A 183 -19.50 15.48 17.59
N VAL A 184 -19.33 15.16 18.86
CA VAL A 184 -19.14 13.77 19.34
C VAL A 184 -20.49 13.21 19.74
N ASN A 185 -21.03 12.29 18.94
CA ASN A 185 -22.22 11.53 19.30
C ASN A 185 -21.83 10.36 20.21
N ILE A 186 -22.63 10.11 21.24
CA ILE A 186 -22.37 9.11 22.27
C ILE A 186 -23.50 8.08 22.26
N ASP A 187 -23.15 6.82 22.02
CA ASP A 187 -24.03 5.68 22.26
C ASP A 187 -23.37 4.72 23.24
N ARG A 188 -23.84 4.75 24.49
CA ARG A 188 -23.31 3.93 25.56
C ARG A 188 -24.12 2.67 25.81
N GLN A 189 -25.17 2.40 25.04
CA GLN A 189 -26.05 1.27 25.32
C GLN A 189 -25.42 -0.04 24.83
N LEU A 190 -25.37 -1.06 25.70
CA LEU A 190 -24.92 -2.40 25.30
C LEU A 190 -25.84 -2.98 24.22
N ALA A 191 -27.15 -2.74 24.34
CA ALA A 191 -28.17 -3.32 23.45
C ALA A 191 -28.07 -2.87 21.99
N THR A 192 -27.44 -1.72 21.72
CA THR A 192 -27.19 -1.20 20.36
C THR A 192 -25.77 -1.49 19.89
N SER A 193 -24.91 -2.02 20.76
CA SER A 193 -23.50 -2.27 20.46
C SER A 193 -23.27 -3.62 19.77
N GLY A 194 -23.46 -3.66 18.46
CA GLY A 194 -23.19 -4.85 17.64
C GLY A 194 -24.14 -6.03 17.90
N SER A 195 -23.74 -7.21 17.42
CA SER A 195 -24.52 -8.45 17.54
C SER A 195 -24.54 -9.02 18.96
N ASP A 196 -25.51 -9.88 19.29
CA ASP A 196 -25.63 -10.52 20.61
C ASP A 196 -24.33 -11.21 21.05
N ASP A 197 -23.64 -11.91 20.14
CA ASP A 197 -22.35 -12.55 20.41
C ASP A 197 -21.25 -11.52 20.76
N GLN A 198 -21.23 -10.37 20.08
CA GLN A 198 -20.28 -9.30 20.40
C GLN A 198 -20.60 -8.66 21.76
N GLN A 199 -21.88 -8.44 22.06
CA GLN A 199 -22.31 -7.91 23.36
C GLN A 199 -21.84 -8.81 24.51
N GLN A 200 -21.94 -10.13 24.36
CA GLN A 200 -21.42 -11.07 25.36
C GLN A 200 -19.90 -10.99 25.52
N LYS A 201 -19.16 -10.80 24.42
CA LYS A 201 -17.70 -10.60 24.49
C LYS A 201 -17.33 -9.31 25.21
N TYR A 202 -18.06 -8.21 24.98
CA TYR A 202 -17.77 -6.93 25.63
C TYR A 202 -17.88 -7.02 27.15
N LEU A 203 -18.83 -7.80 27.68
CA LEU A 203 -19.01 -8.00 29.13
C LEU A 203 -17.79 -8.64 29.83
N ASN A 204 -16.87 -9.29 29.08
CA ASN A 204 -15.65 -9.85 29.66
C ASN A 204 -14.58 -8.80 29.96
N TYR A 205 -14.63 -7.64 29.27
CA TYR A 205 -13.54 -6.65 29.27
C TYR A 205 -13.99 -5.23 29.62
N PHE A 206 -15.29 -4.93 29.53
CA PHE A 206 -15.83 -3.60 29.75
C PHE A 206 -16.89 -3.60 30.86
N GLU A 207 -16.81 -2.59 31.71
CA GLU A 207 -17.78 -2.38 32.78
C GLU A 207 -19.10 -1.86 32.20
N VAL A 208 -20.21 -2.49 32.60
CA VAL A 208 -21.58 -2.14 32.20
C VAL A 208 -22.45 -2.05 33.45
N VAL A 209 -23.15 -0.93 33.61
CA VAL A 209 -24.11 -0.68 34.71
C VAL A 209 -25.43 -0.25 34.10
N ASP A 210 -26.53 -0.89 34.52
CA ASP A 210 -27.89 -0.64 34.04
C ASP A 210 -28.00 -0.66 32.49
N GLY A 211 -27.29 -1.61 31.86
CA GLY A 211 -27.27 -1.79 30.41
C GLY A 211 -26.43 -0.77 29.63
N ASN A 212 -25.69 0.11 30.31
CA ASN A 212 -24.83 1.12 29.70
C ASN A 212 -23.36 0.88 30.02
N PHE A 213 -22.48 1.06 29.04
CA PHE A 213 -21.04 1.13 29.27
C PHE A 213 -20.69 2.28 30.21
N VAL A 214 -19.80 1.99 31.16
CA VAL A 214 -19.33 2.97 32.14
C VAL A 214 -18.21 3.82 31.54
N MET A 215 -18.50 5.10 31.27
CA MET A 215 -17.53 6.06 30.74
C MET A 215 -17.64 7.39 31.48
N GLN A 216 -16.50 8.01 31.80
CA GLN A 216 -16.46 9.23 32.62
C GLN A 216 -15.72 10.38 31.94
N THR A 217 -14.69 10.10 31.14
CA THR A 217 -13.85 11.15 30.55
C THR A 217 -13.88 11.07 29.04
N LEU A 218 -14.17 12.21 28.41
CA LEU A 218 -13.90 12.47 27.00
C LEU A 218 -12.63 13.32 26.90
N THR A 219 -11.72 12.93 26.03
CA THR A 219 -10.48 13.67 25.78
C THR A 219 -10.39 14.05 24.31
N VAL A 220 -9.97 15.29 24.06
CA VAL A 220 -9.55 15.78 22.75
C VAL A 220 -8.09 16.22 22.87
N ALA A 221 -7.26 15.70 21.98
CA ALA A 221 -5.84 16.03 21.95
C ALA A 221 -5.36 16.24 20.50
N PRO A 222 -4.44 17.17 20.23
CA PRO A 222 -3.79 17.26 18.93
C PRO A 222 -3.13 15.91 18.55
N SER A 223 -3.30 15.47 17.30
CA SER A 223 -2.60 14.31 16.77
C SER A 223 -1.10 14.59 16.67
N PRO A 224 -0.24 13.56 16.73
CA PRO A 224 1.17 13.66 16.36
C PRO A 224 1.44 14.29 14.98
N THR A 225 0.44 14.32 14.09
CA THR A 225 0.49 15.05 12.80
C THR A 225 0.56 16.57 12.99
N ASN A 226 -0.14 17.10 13.99
CA ASN A 226 -0.24 18.52 14.30
C ASN A 226 -0.05 18.75 15.82
N PRO A 227 1.11 18.41 16.41
CA PRO A 227 1.26 18.32 17.87
C PRO A 227 1.11 19.65 18.61
N ASN A 228 1.26 20.77 17.90
CA ASN A 228 1.15 22.12 18.44
C ASN A 228 -0.21 22.78 18.16
N ALA A 229 -1.16 22.07 17.54
CA ALA A 229 -2.47 22.64 17.21
C ALA A 229 -3.21 23.07 18.48
N ALA A 230 -3.95 24.17 18.39
CA ALA A 230 -4.70 24.68 19.53
C ALA A 230 -5.75 23.66 20.01
N CYS A 231 -5.78 23.37 21.30
CA CYS A 231 -6.84 22.58 21.93
C CYS A 231 -7.21 23.20 23.28
N PRO A 232 -8.43 23.71 23.47
CA PRO A 232 -8.88 24.27 24.73
C PRO A 232 -8.73 23.28 25.89
N ASP A 233 -8.23 23.75 27.05
CA ASP A 233 -7.98 22.90 28.22
C ASP A 233 -9.23 22.16 28.71
N LYS A 234 -10.42 22.74 28.51
CA LYS A 234 -11.71 22.11 28.86
C LYS A 234 -11.94 20.77 28.16
N TRP A 235 -11.37 20.56 26.97
CA TRP A 235 -11.56 19.34 26.19
C TRP A 235 -10.50 18.28 26.47
N LYS A 236 -9.38 18.64 27.10
CA LYS A 236 -8.28 17.70 27.37
C LYS A 236 -8.66 16.62 28.39
N ASN A 237 -9.61 16.92 29.28
CA ASN A 237 -10.11 16.02 30.33
C ASN A 237 -11.58 16.33 30.66
N TYR A 238 -12.44 16.38 29.65
CA TYR A 238 -13.85 16.73 29.83
C TYR A 238 -14.58 15.59 30.59
N LYS A 239 -15.18 15.92 31.73
CA LYS A 239 -15.99 14.96 32.51
C LYS A 239 -17.40 14.91 31.95
N LEU A 240 -17.78 13.74 31.44
CA LEU A 240 -19.12 13.49 30.90
C LEU A 240 -20.15 13.59 32.03
N THR A 241 -21.23 14.31 31.74
CA THR A 241 -22.33 14.53 32.67
C THR A 241 -23.56 13.72 32.28
N GLN A 242 -24.51 13.61 33.22
CA GLN A 242 -25.81 12.99 32.93
C GLN A 242 -26.57 13.74 31.82
N GLU A 243 -26.42 15.07 31.73
CA GLU A 243 -27.03 15.88 30.67
C GLU A 243 -26.43 15.55 29.29
N ASP A 244 -25.12 15.30 29.21
CA ASP A 244 -24.47 14.88 27.97
C ASP A 244 -25.02 13.54 27.48
N PHE A 245 -25.27 12.60 28.39
CA PHE A 245 -25.86 11.30 28.06
C PHE A 245 -27.33 11.41 27.65
N GLU A 246 -28.12 12.27 28.31
CA GLU A 246 -29.52 12.52 27.94
C GLU A 246 -29.64 13.19 26.58
N ARG A 247 -28.69 14.08 26.26
CA ARG A 247 -28.60 14.76 24.97
C ARG A 247 -28.02 13.86 23.87
N GLY A 248 -27.18 12.89 24.24
CA GLY A 248 -26.54 11.93 23.34
C GLY A 248 -25.34 12.49 22.57
N TYR A 249 -24.86 13.70 22.89
CA TYR A 249 -23.70 14.29 22.22
C TYR A 249 -23.01 15.40 23.04
N VAL A 250 -21.76 15.66 22.66
CA VAL A 250 -20.94 16.80 23.11
C VAL A 250 -20.46 17.58 21.89
N ASP A 251 -20.69 18.90 21.89
CA ASP A 251 -20.19 19.79 20.85
C ASP A 251 -18.82 20.35 21.25
N ILE A 252 -17.80 20.01 20.47
CA ILE A 252 -16.42 20.43 20.67
C ILE A 252 -16.15 21.69 19.86
N ASP A 253 -15.47 22.67 20.47
CA ASP A 253 -15.19 23.98 19.89
C ASP A 253 -13.73 24.45 20.12
N GLY A 254 -13.37 25.55 19.45
CA GLY A 254 -12.10 26.25 19.69
C GLY A 254 -10.88 25.52 19.14
N LEU A 255 -11.07 24.63 18.17
CA LEU A 255 -10.01 23.90 17.49
C LEU A 255 -9.45 24.69 16.31
N GLU A 256 -8.32 24.24 15.79
CA GLU A 256 -7.61 24.87 14.68
C GLU A 256 -7.96 24.18 13.35
N THR A 257 -8.25 24.98 12.34
CA THR A 257 -8.55 24.55 10.96
C THR A 257 -7.45 23.67 10.37
N ASN A 258 -7.85 22.71 9.54
CA ASN A 258 -7.00 21.74 8.84
C ASN A 258 -6.15 20.80 9.72
N CYS A 259 -6.14 21.01 11.05
CA CYS A 259 -5.37 20.20 11.99
C CYS A 259 -6.10 18.89 12.33
N VAL A 260 -5.33 17.91 12.80
CA VAL A 260 -5.84 16.59 13.18
C VAL A 260 -5.91 16.45 14.70
N TYR A 261 -7.01 15.90 15.20
CA TYR A 261 -7.27 15.66 16.62
C TYR A 261 -7.63 14.18 16.87
N LEU A 262 -7.24 13.71 18.05
CA LEU A 262 -7.61 12.42 18.61
C LEU A 262 -8.74 12.66 19.61
N VAL A 263 -9.83 11.90 19.47
CA VAL A 263 -10.96 11.92 20.40
C VAL A 263 -11.11 10.54 21.02
N ASN A 264 -11.00 10.46 22.34
CA ASN A 264 -11.18 9.23 23.09
C ASN A 264 -12.28 9.41 24.13
N VAL A 265 -12.93 8.30 24.46
CA VAL A 265 -13.73 8.18 25.67
C VAL A 265 -13.22 7.00 26.50
N GLN A 266 -13.12 7.20 27.81
CA GLN A 266 -12.48 6.24 28.71
C GLN A 266 -13.28 5.95 29.98
N ASN A 267 -13.11 4.72 30.49
CA ASN A 267 -13.50 4.33 31.84
C ASN A 267 -12.37 4.61 32.82
N ASP A 268 -12.53 5.62 33.68
CA ASP A 268 -11.53 6.01 34.67
C ASP A 268 -11.33 4.96 35.79
N ASN A 269 -12.20 3.96 35.90
CA ASN A 269 -12.05 2.84 36.85
C ASN A 269 -10.96 1.85 36.41
N VAL A 270 -10.50 1.91 35.16
CA VAL A 270 -9.50 1.01 34.59
C VAL A 270 -8.12 1.69 34.64
N ALA A 271 -7.17 1.06 35.33
CA ALA A 271 -5.83 1.63 35.53
C ALA A 271 -4.95 1.60 34.27
N VAL A 272 -5.11 0.56 33.43
CA VAL A 272 -4.34 0.41 32.20
C VAL A 272 -4.92 1.35 31.13
N HIS A 273 -4.11 2.30 30.67
CA HIS A 273 -4.54 3.36 29.76
C HIS A 273 -5.25 2.83 28.50
N TRP A 274 -4.65 1.85 27.82
CA TRP A 274 -5.19 1.31 26.58
C TRP A 274 -6.46 0.50 26.79
N ASP A 275 -6.64 -0.09 27.98
CA ASP A 275 -7.86 -0.84 28.32
C ASP A 275 -9.00 0.09 28.71
N ALA A 276 -8.68 1.24 29.31
CA ALA A 276 -9.64 2.25 29.72
C ALA A 276 -10.36 2.88 28.52
N ILE A 277 -9.68 3.02 27.37
CA ILE A 277 -10.25 3.63 26.16
C ILE A 277 -11.22 2.66 25.49
N TYR A 278 -12.43 3.12 25.16
CA TYR A 278 -13.38 2.31 24.38
C TYR A 278 -13.05 2.32 22.89
N ASN A 279 -13.08 3.50 22.25
CA ASN A 279 -12.66 3.68 20.87
C ASN A 279 -12.05 5.08 20.65
N THR A 280 -11.23 5.20 19.60
CA THR A 280 -10.53 6.43 19.21
C THR A 280 -11.01 6.91 17.85
N CYS A 281 -11.43 8.17 17.77
CA CYS A 281 -11.69 8.86 16.50
C CYS A 281 -10.49 9.76 16.14
N VAL A 282 -10.00 9.67 14.90
CA VAL A 282 -8.95 10.54 14.37
C VAL A 282 -9.59 11.48 13.35
N ILE A 283 -9.66 12.76 13.67
CA ILE A 283 -10.50 13.74 12.94
C ILE A 283 -9.63 14.88 12.43
N ARG A 284 -9.68 15.13 11.13
CA ARG A 284 -9.12 16.35 10.53
C ARG A 284 -10.22 17.41 10.47
N MET A 285 -9.93 18.60 10.96
CA MET A 285 -10.83 19.75 10.84
C MET A 285 -10.94 20.18 9.38
N ASP A 286 -12.12 20.66 9.00
CA ASP A 286 -12.34 21.17 7.65
C ASP A 286 -11.62 22.49 7.41
N GLY A 287 -11.57 22.90 6.15
CA GLY A 287 -11.03 24.17 5.72
C GLY A 287 -11.31 24.42 4.24
N VAL A 288 -11.09 25.64 3.80
CA VAL A 288 -11.28 26.05 2.40
C VAL A 288 -9.95 25.93 1.66
N ALA A 289 -9.94 25.18 0.56
CA ALA A 289 -8.77 25.08 -0.31
C ALA A 289 -8.38 26.46 -0.86
N GLY A 290 -7.08 26.78 -0.83
CA GLY A 290 -6.57 28.03 -1.36
C GLY A 290 -6.49 28.04 -2.88
N GLU A 291 -6.02 29.15 -3.44
CA GLU A 291 -5.66 29.24 -4.85
C GLU A 291 -4.64 28.14 -5.23
N PRO A 292 -4.63 27.65 -6.48
CA PRO A 292 -3.66 26.67 -6.93
C PRO A 292 -2.20 27.13 -6.71
N ILE A 293 -1.35 26.21 -6.25
CA ILE A 293 0.06 26.45 -5.97
C ILE A 293 0.89 25.92 -7.15
N LEU A 294 1.55 26.82 -7.88
CA LEU A 294 2.53 26.43 -8.91
C LEU A 294 3.86 26.01 -8.27
N ILE A 295 4.23 24.75 -8.45
CA ILE A 295 5.56 24.24 -8.10
C ILE A 295 6.51 24.54 -9.25
N LYS A 296 7.20 25.67 -9.14
CA LYS A 296 8.22 26.09 -10.12
C LYS A 296 9.31 25.02 -10.24
N HIS A 297 9.63 24.67 -11.47
CA HIS A 297 10.70 23.74 -11.80
C HIS A 297 12.05 24.34 -11.40
N PHE A 298 12.76 23.60 -10.55
CA PHE A 298 14.13 23.85 -10.15
C PHE A 298 14.84 22.50 -9.94
N ALA A 299 15.73 22.15 -10.89
CA ALA A 299 16.66 21.05 -10.72
C ALA A 299 17.89 21.56 -9.94
N ASP A 300 17.98 21.20 -8.66
CA ASP A 300 19.09 21.63 -7.80
C ASP A 300 20.41 21.02 -8.30
N PRO A 301 21.40 21.84 -8.72
CA PRO A 301 22.68 21.34 -9.20
C PRO A 301 23.51 20.66 -8.10
N ASN A 302 23.18 20.83 -6.82
CA ASN A 302 23.85 20.19 -5.69
C ASN A 302 23.12 18.96 -5.15
N ASP A 303 22.00 18.56 -5.76
CA ASP A 303 21.27 17.38 -5.31
C ASP A 303 22.11 16.11 -5.54
N THR A 304 22.16 15.27 -4.52
CA THR A 304 22.95 14.03 -4.53
C THR A 304 22.21 12.87 -5.19
N ILE A 305 20.91 13.01 -5.46
CA ILE A 305 20.08 12.00 -6.09
C ILE A 305 20.20 12.11 -7.61
N ARG A 306 20.57 10.99 -8.26
CA ARG A 306 20.70 10.86 -9.73
C ARG A 306 19.55 11.44 -10.52
N GLY A 307 18.33 11.32 -10.00
CA GLY A 307 17.12 11.86 -10.60
C GLY A 307 17.21 13.35 -10.93
N ALA A 308 17.76 14.17 -10.03
CA ALA A 308 17.84 15.61 -10.22
C ALA A 308 18.74 15.99 -11.40
N TYR A 309 19.94 15.42 -11.49
CA TYR A 309 20.92 15.82 -12.50
C TYR A 309 20.82 15.02 -13.82
N ASP A 310 20.57 13.71 -13.79
CA ASP A 310 20.50 12.89 -15.02
C ASP A 310 19.22 13.17 -15.82
N TYR A 311 18.16 13.64 -15.15
CA TYR A 311 16.85 13.89 -15.76
C TYR A 311 16.41 15.36 -15.72
N ASN A 312 17.24 16.28 -15.21
CA ASN A 312 16.88 17.69 -15.00
C ASN A 312 15.53 17.80 -14.27
N ALA A 313 15.42 17.11 -13.13
CA ALA A 313 14.16 16.91 -12.44
C ALA A 313 14.08 17.70 -11.14
N SER A 314 12.90 18.24 -10.83
CA SER A 314 12.62 18.93 -9.56
C SER A 314 12.03 17.98 -8.51
N ARG A 315 12.44 18.12 -7.26
CA ARG A 315 12.00 17.25 -6.17
C ARG A 315 10.57 17.58 -5.71
N LEU A 316 9.71 16.56 -5.56
CA LEU A 316 8.30 16.72 -5.13
C LEU A 316 7.96 16.10 -3.78
N ASP A 317 8.64 15.03 -3.39
CA ASP A 317 8.30 14.24 -2.20
C ASP A 317 8.17 15.10 -0.93
N THR A 318 9.13 15.97 -0.66
CA THR A 318 9.12 16.87 0.51
C THR A 318 7.96 17.85 0.50
N ILE A 319 7.53 18.33 -0.67
CA ILE A 319 6.41 19.28 -0.79
C ILE A 319 5.11 18.57 -0.40
N ILE A 320 4.88 17.38 -0.97
CA ILE A 320 3.66 16.62 -0.74
C ILE A 320 3.63 16.01 0.67
N ASP A 321 4.77 15.54 1.18
CA ASP A 321 4.87 15.04 2.56
C ASP A 321 4.60 16.17 3.57
N ASN A 322 5.21 17.35 3.40
CA ASN A 322 5.00 18.48 4.31
C ASN A 322 3.55 18.98 4.30
N PHE A 323 2.88 18.96 3.14
CA PHE A 323 1.46 19.34 3.02
C PHE A 323 0.54 18.55 3.96
N THR A 324 0.87 17.28 4.24
CA THR A 324 0.08 16.40 5.12
C THR A 324 -0.05 16.97 6.55
N ALA A 325 1.02 17.57 7.06
CA ALA A 325 1.08 18.16 8.40
C ALA A 325 0.87 19.69 8.40
N ASP A 326 0.81 20.33 7.23
CA ASP A 326 0.63 21.78 7.14
C ASP A 326 -0.81 22.17 7.53
N GLY A 327 -0.97 22.81 8.68
CA GLY A 327 -2.26 23.34 9.15
C GLY A 327 -2.72 24.59 8.40
N SER A 328 -1.84 25.24 7.63
CA SER A 328 -2.19 26.45 6.87
C SER A 328 -2.88 26.17 5.53
N LEU A 329 -2.77 24.94 5.03
CA LEU A 329 -3.38 24.52 3.77
C LEU A 329 -4.51 23.53 4.03
N ALA A 330 -5.62 23.62 3.30
CA ALA A 330 -6.75 22.69 3.46
C ALA A 330 -6.64 21.45 2.58
N GLU A 331 -7.47 20.44 2.87
CA GLU A 331 -7.74 19.37 1.91
C GLU A 331 -8.31 19.94 0.60
N GLY A 332 -7.99 19.30 -0.52
CA GLY A 332 -8.43 19.76 -1.84
C GLY A 332 -7.52 20.81 -2.46
N GLN A 333 -6.40 21.16 -1.82
CA GLN A 333 -5.38 22.03 -2.41
C GLN A 333 -4.91 21.49 -3.77
N ILE A 334 -4.80 22.39 -4.75
CA ILE A 334 -4.31 22.08 -6.09
C ILE A 334 -2.83 22.46 -6.18
N PHE A 335 -2.01 21.54 -6.67
CA PHE A 335 -0.61 21.74 -7.01
C PHE A 335 -0.42 21.62 -8.52
N TYR A 336 0.11 22.68 -9.13
CA TYR A 336 0.45 22.73 -10.53
C TYR A 336 1.91 22.41 -10.78
N LEU A 337 2.17 21.62 -11.84
CA LEU A 337 3.49 21.34 -12.38
C LEU A 337 3.63 21.98 -13.76
N GLU A 338 4.76 22.60 -14.06
CA GLU A 338 4.99 23.20 -15.37
C GLU A 338 5.01 22.14 -16.49
N GLY A 339 4.25 22.37 -17.55
CA GLY A 339 4.15 21.46 -18.69
C GLY A 339 5.49 21.25 -19.41
N GLY A 340 5.75 20.00 -19.82
CA GLY A 340 6.98 19.56 -20.46
C GLY A 340 8.20 19.53 -19.55
N LYS A 341 8.04 19.75 -18.23
CA LYS A 341 9.11 19.65 -17.22
C LYS A 341 9.10 18.32 -16.51
N THR A 342 10.24 17.95 -15.92
CA THR A 342 10.41 16.69 -15.19
C THR A 342 10.53 16.95 -13.70
N TYR A 343 9.91 16.08 -12.93
CA TYR A 343 9.85 16.09 -11.47
C TYR A 343 10.13 14.68 -10.94
N TYR A 344 10.50 14.52 -9.67
CA TYR A 344 10.78 13.20 -9.09
C TYR A 344 10.46 13.09 -7.60
N PHE A 345 10.23 11.85 -7.19
CA PHE A 345 10.16 11.40 -5.80
C PHE A 345 11.43 10.62 -5.44
N ALA A 346 12.08 10.96 -4.33
CA ALA A 346 13.23 10.23 -3.79
C ALA A 346 12.85 9.25 -2.67
N GLN A 347 11.66 9.42 -2.09
CA GLN A 347 11.07 8.54 -1.07
C GLN A 347 9.58 8.25 -1.35
N ASN A 348 9.04 7.23 -0.69
CA ASN A 348 7.60 6.97 -0.69
C ASN A 348 6.87 8.10 0.03
N VAL A 349 5.71 8.50 -0.49
CA VAL A 349 4.91 9.59 0.09
C VAL A 349 3.60 9.06 0.64
N SER A 350 3.29 9.44 1.89
CA SER A 350 2.10 8.98 2.59
C SER A 350 0.94 9.94 2.38
N ILE A 351 -0.15 9.45 1.80
CA ILE A 351 -1.34 10.25 1.51
C ILE A 351 -2.28 10.17 2.71
N CYS A 352 -2.26 11.21 3.54
CA CYS A 352 -3.15 11.36 4.70
C CYS A 352 -3.99 12.65 4.65
N LYS A 353 -4.03 13.30 3.48
CA LYS A 353 -4.72 14.57 3.21
C LYS A 353 -5.00 14.67 1.71
N GLY A 354 -6.22 15.00 1.31
CA GLY A 354 -6.63 15.07 -0.10
C GLY A 354 -6.00 16.25 -0.84
N PHE A 355 -5.61 16.06 -2.10
CA PHE A 355 -5.03 17.08 -2.98
C PHE A 355 -5.27 16.76 -4.46
N THR A 356 -5.08 17.76 -5.33
CA THR A 356 -4.93 17.56 -6.77
C THR A 356 -3.49 17.86 -7.19
N LEU A 357 -2.84 16.95 -7.90
CA LEU A 357 -1.57 17.19 -8.59
C LEU A 357 -1.82 17.13 -10.09
N GLN A 358 -1.54 18.22 -10.80
CA GLN A 358 -1.79 18.26 -12.25
C GLN A 358 -0.78 19.13 -12.98
N THR A 359 -0.66 18.92 -14.29
CA THR A 359 0.04 19.87 -15.14
C THR A 359 -0.72 21.20 -15.16
N ASP A 360 0.02 22.29 -15.05
CA ASP A 360 -0.49 23.64 -15.16
C ASP A 360 -1.27 23.83 -16.49
N PRO A 361 -2.57 24.16 -16.44
CA PRO A 361 -3.38 24.39 -17.63
C PRO A 361 -2.81 25.44 -18.58
N GLU A 362 -2.03 26.41 -18.09
CA GLU A 362 -1.39 27.42 -18.95
C GLU A 362 -0.22 26.86 -19.77
N THR A 363 0.39 25.77 -19.29
CA THR A 363 1.59 25.19 -19.90
C THR A 363 1.43 23.76 -20.42
N VAL A 364 0.28 23.12 -20.22
CA VAL A 364 -0.04 21.76 -20.72
C VAL A 364 0.14 21.61 -22.24
N SER A 365 -0.04 22.69 -23.01
CA SER A 365 0.21 22.71 -24.45
C SER A 365 1.68 22.44 -24.83
N LYS A 366 2.61 22.57 -23.88
CA LYS A 366 4.02 22.21 -24.03
C LYS A 366 4.30 20.73 -23.73
N GLY A 367 3.25 19.96 -23.41
CA GLY A 367 3.30 18.57 -22.97
C GLY A 367 2.94 18.44 -21.48
N ASN A 368 2.54 17.23 -21.09
CA ASN A 368 2.33 16.87 -19.68
C ASN A 368 3.65 17.03 -18.89
N ALA A 369 3.54 17.39 -17.61
CA ALA A 369 4.66 17.28 -16.69
C ALA A 369 4.96 15.78 -16.45
N LYS A 370 6.26 15.44 -16.47
CA LYS A 370 6.74 14.09 -16.20
C LYS A 370 7.10 13.93 -14.72
N VAL A 371 6.62 12.88 -14.09
CA VAL A 371 6.85 12.56 -12.67
C VAL A 371 7.55 11.22 -12.55
N LEU A 372 8.80 11.24 -12.09
CA LEU A 372 9.61 10.06 -11.88
C LEU A 372 9.36 9.46 -10.49
N MET A 373 8.83 8.24 -10.45
CA MET A 373 8.54 7.48 -9.23
C MET A 373 9.80 6.72 -8.77
N GLY A 374 10.88 7.46 -8.54
CA GLY A 374 12.22 6.92 -8.37
C GLY A 374 12.76 6.27 -9.65
N GLY A 375 13.57 5.23 -9.51
CA GLY A 375 14.08 4.44 -10.63
C GLY A 375 14.97 5.23 -11.57
N THR A 376 15.77 6.15 -11.04
CA THR A 376 16.59 7.07 -11.85
C THR A 376 18.01 6.57 -12.06
N TRP A 377 18.38 5.46 -11.44
CA TRP A 377 19.71 4.86 -11.54
C TRP A 377 19.66 3.36 -11.29
N THR A 378 20.76 2.67 -11.58
CA THR A 378 20.94 1.24 -11.31
C THR A 378 22.22 1.02 -10.50
N TYR A 379 22.21 0.05 -9.59
CA TYR A 379 23.42 -0.45 -8.93
C TYR A 379 24.38 -1.08 -9.95
N ASP A 380 25.65 -1.28 -9.58
CA ASP A 380 26.65 -1.94 -10.45
C ASP A 380 26.23 -3.35 -10.88
N ASN A 381 25.43 -4.02 -10.06
CA ASN A 381 24.88 -5.32 -10.40
C ASN A 381 23.78 -5.24 -11.47
N GLY A 382 23.21 -4.06 -11.77
CA GLY A 382 22.13 -3.84 -12.74
C GLY A 382 20.74 -3.73 -12.12
N ALA A 383 20.60 -3.94 -10.80
CA ALA A 383 19.34 -3.74 -10.09
C ALA A 383 18.92 -2.26 -10.09
N CYS A 384 17.62 -1.99 -10.09
CA CYS A 384 17.09 -0.64 -9.94
C CYS A 384 17.53 -0.04 -8.59
N GLY A 385 18.11 1.16 -8.63
CA GLY A 385 18.68 1.87 -7.49
C GLY A 385 17.70 2.11 -6.35
N ASN A 386 16.48 2.51 -6.72
CA ASN A 386 15.36 2.78 -5.84
C ASN A 386 14.07 2.86 -6.68
N ALA A 387 12.90 2.63 -6.10
CA ALA A 387 11.61 2.89 -6.76
C ALA A 387 10.60 3.30 -5.69
N MET A 388 9.81 4.32 -5.99
CA MET A 388 8.90 4.95 -5.04
C MET A 388 7.46 4.61 -5.35
N ASN A 389 6.65 4.57 -4.31
CA ASN A 389 5.20 4.41 -4.38
C ASN A 389 4.55 5.56 -3.63
N PHE A 390 3.36 5.96 -4.07
CA PHE A 390 2.42 6.57 -3.14
C PHE A 390 1.95 5.53 -2.12
N MET A 391 1.63 5.97 -0.91
CA MET A 391 1.14 5.11 0.16
C MET A 391 -0.23 5.61 0.63
N PHE A 392 -1.24 4.74 0.60
CA PHE A 392 -2.52 5.02 1.24
C PHE A 392 -2.33 5.08 2.77
N GLY A 393 -2.46 6.28 3.33
CA GLY A 393 -2.20 6.52 4.74
C GLY A 393 -0.74 6.30 5.13
N ARG A 394 -0.54 6.11 6.44
CA ARG A 394 0.76 5.88 7.08
C ARG A 394 0.65 4.88 8.23
N ASN A 395 1.78 4.47 8.78
CA ASN A 395 1.81 3.74 10.05
C ASN A 395 1.31 4.65 11.21
N PRO A 396 0.70 4.07 12.24
CA PRO A 396 0.27 4.81 13.42
C PRO A 396 1.44 5.45 14.16
N GLN A 397 1.20 6.61 14.76
CA GLN A 397 2.05 7.19 15.79
C GLN A 397 1.43 6.92 17.17
N THR A 398 2.20 7.18 18.24
CA THR A 398 1.76 6.90 19.61
C THR A 398 0.46 7.65 19.92
N GLY A 399 -0.53 6.92 20.46
CA GLY A 399 -1.87 7.49 20.73
C GLY A 399 -2.88 7.29 19.61
N GLU A 400 -2.46 6.85 18.42
CA GLU A 400 -3.35 6.75 17.25
C GLU A 400 -3.88 5.33 17.07
N LEU A 401 -5.14 5.10 17.46
CA LEU A 401 -5.87 3.83 17.29
C LEU A 401 -7.04 3.92 16.28
N GLY A 402 -7.31 5.10 15.73
CA GLY A 402 -8.39 5.33 14.77
C GLY A 402 -7.98 5.22 13.30
N GLY A 403 -8.86 5.68 12.40
CA GLY A 403 -8.64 5.67 10.96
C GLY A 403 -8.38 7.06 10.38
N ILE A 404 -7.57 7.14 9.33
CA ILE A 404 -7.32 8.35 8.56
C ILE A 404 -8.45 8.53 7.55
N ASN A 405 -9.15 9.66 7.59
CA ASN A 405 -10.11 10.04 6.57
C ASN A 405 -9.46 11.04 5.62
N VAL A 406 -9.61 10.81 4.32
CA VAL A 406 -9.04 11.62 3.25
C VAL A 406 -10.15 11.96 2.27
N LYS A 407 -10.26 13.23 1.85
CA LYS A 407 -11.16 13.64 0.76
C LYS A 407 -10.60 13.14 -0.58
N SER A 408 -10.94 13.81 -1.67
CA SER A 408 -10.46 13.44 -3.01
C SER A 408 -8.94 13.60 -3.16
N VAL A 409 -8.32 12.59 -3.77
CA VAL A 409 -6.95 12.63 -4.28
C VAL A 409 -7.01 12.50 -5.80
N ILE A 410 -6.47 13.48 -6.52
CA ILE A 410 -6.64 13.60 -7.97
C ILE A 410 -5.29 13.78 -8.65
N PHE A 411 -5.00 12.95 -9.65
CA PHE A 411 -3.87 13.12 -10.56
C PHE A 411 -4.37 13.43 -11.97
N LYS A 412 -3.86 14.48 -12.62
CA LYS A 412 -4.39 14.89 -13.92
C LYS A 412 -3.33 15.43 -14.88
N ASP A 413 -3.41 14.99 -16.14
CA ASP A 413 -2.53 15.44 -17.23
C ASP A 413 -1.03 15.21 -16.91
N LEU A 414 -0.65 14.03 -16.39
CA LEU A 414 0.71 13.71 -15.95
C LEU A 414 1.29 12.46 -16.64
N ASP A 415 2.61 12.47 -16.86
CA ASP A 415 3.35 11.28 -17.33
C ASP A 415 4.17 10.68 -16.19
N PHE A 416 3.74 9.54 -15.66
CA PHE A 416 4.47 8.81 -14.62
C PHE A 416 5.44 7.79 -15.21
N ASP A 417 6.66 7.74 -14.67
CA ASP A 417 7.70 6.83 -15.14
C ASP A 417 8.59 6.32 -13.99
N CYS A 418 9.11 5.11 -14.13
CA CYS A 418 10.19 4.55 -13.32
C CYS A 418 11.29 4.06 -14.29
N PRO A 419 12.13 4.96 -14.82
CA PRO A 419 12.82 4.75 -16.10
C PRO A 419 13.87 3.62 -16.07
N LYS A 420 14.45 3.33 -14.91
CA LYS A 420 15.42 2.25 -14.68
C LYS A 420 14.83 1.06 -13.92
N ALA A 421 13.51 0.97 -13.77
CA ALA A 421 12.88 -0.24 -13.26
C ALA A 421 13.32 -1.45 -14.09
N VAL A 422 13.48 -2.61 -13.48
CA VAL A 422 13.86 -3.86 -14.15
C VAL A 422 12.76 -4.89 -13.97
N HIS A 423 12.45 -5.61 -15.04
CA HIS A 423 11.48 -6.71 -15.03
C HIS A 423 12.21 -8.05 -15.21
N TYR A 424 11.48 -9.16 -15.11
CA TYR A 424 12.03 -10.51 -15.02
C TYR A 424 12.98 -10.85 -16.18
N GLY A 425 12.57 -10.53 -17.41
CA GLY A 425 13.37 -10.75 -18.63
C GLY A 425 14.63 -9.88 -18.74
N LEU A 426 14.64 -8.69 -18.14
CA LEU A 426 15.73 -7.72 -18.28
C LEU A 426 16.92 -8.04 -17.36
N TYR A 427 16.65 -8.64 -16.19
CA TYR A 427 17.66 -8.79 -15.14
C TYR A 427 17.66 -10.19 -14.49
N ASN A 428 17.74 -11.24 -15.33
CA ASN A 428 17.91 -12.65 -14.93
C ASN A 428 16.98 -13.11 -13.79
N GLY A 429 15.73 -12.65 -13.83
CA GLY A 429 14.71 -12.99 -12.85
C GLY A 429 14.65 -12.15 -11.59
N ASN A 430 15.50 -11.12 -11.45
CA ASN A 430 15.36 -10.10 -10.42
C ASN A 430 14.58 -8.89 -10.98
N THR A 431 13.77 -8.26 -10.13
CA THR A 431 12.70 -7.34 -10.55
C THR A 431 12.52 -6.19 -9.58
N THR A 432 12.09 -5.04 -10.09
CA THR A 432 11.70 -3.91 -9.26
C THR A 432 10.37 -4.19 -8.56
N GLY A 433 10.38 -4.10 -7.22
CA GLY A 433 9.20 -4.39 -6.41
C GLY A 433 8.24 -3.21 -6.22
N ASN A 434 7.92 -2.45 -7.27
CA ASN A 434 7.19 -1.18 -7.20
C ASN A 434 5.73 -1.24 -7.66
N TYR A 435 4.96 -0.29 -7.16
CA TYR A 435 3.55 0.00 -7.47
C TYR A 435 3.42 1.46 -7.89
N PHE A 436 2.29 1.86 -8.48
CA PHE A 436 1.95 3.29 -8.52
C PHE A 436 1.55 3.75 -7.12
N ILE A 437 0.67 2.98 -6.47
CA ILE A 437 0.23 3.23 -5.10
C ILE A 437 0.05 1.91 -4.33
N ASN A 438 0.47 1.92 -3.08
CA ASN A 438 0.45 0.78 -2.18
C ASN A 438 -0.10 1.21 -0.80
N MET A 439 -0.19 0.29 0.16
CA MET A 439 -0.45 0.59 1.57
C MET A 439 0.66 -0.02 2.43
N TYR A 440 0.94 0.50 3.61
CA TYR A 440 1.83 -0.18 4.55
C TYR A 440 1.12 -1.41 5.12
N SER A 441 1.84 -2.51 5.36
CA SER A 441 1.25 -3.69 6.00
C SER A 441 0.73 -3.40 7.42
N MET A 442 1.32 -2.39 8.08
CA MET A 442 0.94 -1.87 9.39
C MET A 442 0.26 -0.50 9.30
N GLY A 443 -0.24 -0.13 8.12
CA GLY A 443 -0.91 1.16 7.93
C GLY A 443 -2.17 1.25 8.78
N MET A 444 -2.48 2.45 9.27
CA MET A 444 -3.74 2.75 9.94
C MET A 444 -4.94 2.42 9.04
N ALA A 445 -6.13 2.30 9.64
CA ALA A 445 -7.36 2.24 8.84
C ALA A 445 -7.46 3.50 7.97
N VAL A 446 -8.03 3.37 6.77
CA VAL A 446 -8.19 4.50 5.84
C VAL A 446 -9.59 4.54 5.25
N SER A 447 -10.12 5.76 5.09
CA SER A 447 -11.32 6.06 4.32
C SER A 447 -11.01 7.15 3.31
N PHE A 448 -11.25 6.90 2.02
CA PHE A 448 -11.09 7.88 0.96
C PHE A 448 -12.45 8.24 0.37
N GLN A 449 -12.74 9.53 0.25
CA GLN A 449 -13.87 10.01 -0.54
C GLN A 449 -13.68 9.62 -2.01
N SER A 450 -12.53 9.95 -2.60
CA SER A 450 -12.20 9.43 -3.92
C SER A 450 -10.71 9.36 -4.21
N PHE A 451 -10.35 8.42 -5.08
CA PHE A 451 -9.03 8.34 -5.70
C PHE A 451 -9.21 8.39 -7.22
N GLU A 452 -8.71 9.45 -7.85
CA GLU A 452 -9.03 9.79 -9.23
C GLU A 452 -7.78 10.05 -10.09
N ILE A 453 -7.78 9.53 -11.32
CA ILE A 453 -6.68 9.69 -12.27
C ILE A 453 -7.27 10.03 -13.64
N TYR A 454 -6.81 11.12 -14.24
CA TYR A 454 -7.31 11.61 -15.54
C TYR A 454 -6.16 11.92 -16.49
N ASN A 455 -6.29 11.47 -17.75
CA ASN A 455 -5.39 11.85 -18.84
C ASN A 455 -3.90 11.60 -18.53
N CYS A 456 -3.58 10.55 -17.79
CA CYS A 456 -2.21 10.25 -17.36
C CYS A 456 -1.59 9.10 -18.17
N THR A 457 -0.26 9.09 -18.26
CA THR A 457 0.48 7.93 -18.79
C THR A 457 1.34 7.27 -17.73
N PHE A 458 1.55 5.96 -17.83
CA PHE A 458 2.24 5.16 -16.83
C PHE A 458 3.24 4.20 -17.48
N GLN A 459 4.48 4.26 -17.00
CA GLN A 459 5.57 3.37 -17.39
C GLN A 459 6.39 2.89 -16.19
N GLY A 460 6.89 1.66 -16.28
CA GLY A 460 7.85 1.13 -15.32
C GLY A 460 7.27 0.69 -13.97
N GLN A 461 5.94 0.54 -13.85
CA GLN A 461 5.33 -0.16 -12.71
C GLN A 461 5.44 -1.66 -12.97
N VAL A 462 6.36 -2.34 -12.28
CA VAL A 462 6.71 -3.74 -12.61
C VAL A 462 5.87 -4.73 -11.80
N ARG A 463 5.63 -4.47 -10.51
CA ARG A 463 5.04 -5.47 -9.61
C ARG A 463 3.51 -5.45 -9.57
N GLY A 464 2.90 -4.29 -9.69
CA GLY A 464 1.44 -4.06 -9.62
C GLY A 464 1.13 -2.58 -9.80
N PHE A 465 -0.14 -2.20 -9.78
CA PHE A 465 -0.52 -0.78 -9.95
C PHE A 465 -1.06 -0.18 -8.65
N LEU A 466 -2.22 -0.64 -8.18
CA LEU A 466 -2.86 -0.24 -6.93
C LEU A 466 -3.01 -1.45 -6.00
N ARG A 467 -2.54 -1.31 -4.76
CA ARG A 467 -2.67 -2.35 -3.73
C ARG A 467 -3.07 -1.79 -2.37
N THR A 468 -4.18 -2.29 -1.81
CA THR A 468 -4.40 -2.24 -0.36
C THR A 468 -3.77 -3.46 0.31
N GLN A 469 -3.34 -3.33 1.58
CA GLN A 469 -2.83 -4.44 2.40
C GLN A 469 -2.90 -4.09 3.89
N GLY A 470 -2.69 -5.09 4.75
CA GLY A 470 -2.63 -4.95 6.21
C GLY A 470 -3.91 -5.45 6.90
N SER A 471 -3.98 -5.39 8.22
CA SER A 471 -5.13 -5.91 8.99
C SER A 471 -6.26 -4.90 9.21
N ASN A 472 -6.03 -3.60 8.98
CA ASN A 472 -6.98 -2.55 9.31
C ASN A 472 -8.09 -2.34 8.25
N ARG A 473 -9.14 -1.57 8.56
CA ARG A 473 -10.24 -1.28 7.60
C ARG A 473 -9.74 -0.39 6.45
N LYS A 474 -10.19 -0.67 5.22
CA LYS A 474 -9.99 0.19 4.04
C LYS A 474 -11.31 0.42 3.33
N THR A 475 -11.70 1.68 3.17
CA THR A 475 -12.93 2.06 2.48
C THR A 475 -12.66 3.16 1.48
N PHE A 476 -13.21 3.01 0.28
CA PHE A 476 -13.14 4.00 -0.79
C PHE A 476 -14.56 4.22 -1.28
N GLU A 477 -15.07 5.44 -1.24
CA GLU A 477 -16.40 5.69 -1.80
C GLU A 477 -16.36 5.57 -3.33
N LYS A 478 -15.27 6.04 -3.96
CA LYS A 478 -15.04 5.97 -5.40
C LYS A 478 -13.56 5.81 -5.79
N ILE A 479 -13.29 4.97 -6.79
CA ILE A 479 -12.02 4.91 -7.52
C ILE A 479 -12.33 5.17 -9.00
N GLN A 480 -11.72 6.17 -9.61
CA GLN A 480 -12.04 6.59 -10.98
C GLN A 480 -10.78 6.84 -11.81
N ILE A 481 -10.64 6.14 -12.93
CA ILE A 481 -9.46 6.22 -13.80
C ILE A 481 -9.93 6.36 -15.24
N GLU A 482 -9.66 7.51 -15.85
CA GLU A 482 -10.14 7.80 -17.19
C GLU A 482 -9.06 8.38 -18.11
N ASN A 483 -9.17 8.03 -19.40
CA ASN A 483 -8.31 8.54 -20.48
C ASN A 483 -6.81 8.29 -20.26
N CYS A 484 -6.44 7.23 -19.55
CA CYS A 484 -5.06 6.92 -19.21
C CYS A 484 -4.42 5.87 -20.14
N ILE A 485 -3.08 5.86 -20.19
CA ILE A 485 -2.31 4.86 -20.96
C ILE A 485 -1.31 4.15 -20.06
N PHE A 486 -1.31 2.82 -20.11
CA PHE A 486 -0.40 1.96 -19.37
C PHE A 486 0.41 1.13 -20.36
N TYR A 487 1.73 1.28 -20.34
CA TYR A 487 2.65 0.57 -21.24
C TYR A 487 4.02 0.40 -20.58
N ASN A 488 4.90 -0.41 -21.16
CA ASN A 488 6.25 -0.65 -20.62
C ASN A 488 6.26 -1.04 -19.12
N SER A 489 5.25 -1.81 -18.71
CA SER A 489 4.98 -2.14 -17.30
C SER A 489 4.79 -3.65 -17.11
N GLY A 490 4.91 -4.13 -15.88
CA GLY A 490 4.71 -5.54 -15.56
C GLY A 490 5.93 -6.45 -15.78
N TYR A 491 5.65 -7.73 -16.03
CA TYR A 491 6.59 -8.83 -16.21
C TYR A 491 7.45 -9.08 -14.94
N TYR A 492 6.81 -9.11 -13.77
CA TYR A 492 7.50 -9.28 -12.48
C TYR A 492 8.03 -10.71 -12.26
N ASP A 493 7.39 -11.73 -12.82
CA ASP A 493 7.89 -13.10 -12.75
C ASP A 493 7.92 -13.81 -14.12
N ASN A 494 8.43 -15.04 -14.16
CA ASN A 494 8.57 -15.80 -15.41
C ASN A 494 7.26 -16.00 -16.17
N LYS A 495 6.12 -16.04 -15.47
CA LYS A 495 4.80 -16.19 -16.09
C LYS A 495 4.22 -14.84 -16.54
N GLY A 496 4.97 -13.75 -16.40
CA GLY A 496 4.43 -12.41 -16.54
C GLY A 496 3.49 -12.05 -15.40
N GLY A 497 3.48 -12.84 -14.33
CA GLY A 497 2.67 -12.59 -13.15
C GLY A 497 3.24 -11.47 -12.28
N GLY A 498 2.65 -11.31 -11.11
CA GLY A 498 2.91 -10.23 -10.17
C GLY A 498 1.71 -10.05 -9.25
N TYR A 499 1.54 -8.83 -8.75
CA TYR A 499 0.30 -8.40 -8.13
C TYR A 499 -0.66 -7.89 -9.20
N CYS A 500 -1.95 -7.86 -8.86
CA CYS A 500 -3.00 -7.40 -9.76
C CYS A 500 -2.84 -5.91 -10.08
N TRP A 501 -3.51 -5.46 -11.14
CA TRP A 501 -3.64 -4.02 -11.42
C TRP A 501 -4.35 -3.32 -10.27
N PHE A 502 -5.49 -3.86 -9.83
CA PHE A 502 -6.26 -3.35 -8.71
C PHE A 502 -6.51 -4.46 -7.70
N PHE A 503 -5.82 -4.39 -6.57
CA PHE A 503 -5.91 -5.38 -5.51
C PHE A 503 -6.53 -4.81 -4.25
N GLY A 504 -7.72 -5.32 -3.91
CA GLY A 504 -8.28 -5.23 -2.56
C GLY A 504 -7.77 -6.41 -1.74
N ASP A 505 -7.21 -6.17 -0.56
CA ASP A 505 -6.62 -7.23 0.26
C ASP A 505 -7.60 -8.20 0.91
N GLY A 506 -8.87 -7.82 0.99
CA GLY A 506 -9.91 -8.64 1.61
C GLY A 506 -9.74 -8.80 3.11
N ALA A 507 -8.84 -8.08 3.79
CA ALA A 507 -8.44 -8.47 5.14
C ALA A 507 -9.58 -8.50 6.19
N LEU A 508 -10.68 -7.76 5.97
CA LEU A 508 -11.82 -7.69 6.87
C LEU A 508 -13.14 -7.57 6.08
N ALA A 509 -14.23 -8.15 6.60
CA ALA A 509 -15.57 -8.03 6.04
C ALA A 509 -16.08 -6.59 5.92
N LYS A 510 -15.55 -5.67 6.75
CA LYS A 510 -15.88 -4.23 6.74
C LYS A 510 -15.09 -3.40 5.73
N CYS A 511 -14.19 -4.00 4.96
CA CYS A 511 -13.47 -3.30 3.89
C CYS A 511 -14.36 -3.13 2.65
N ASN A 512 -14.36 -1.94 2.07
CA ASN A 512 -15.09 -1.64 0.83
C ASN A 512 -14.22 -0.83 -0.13
N VAL A 513 -13.28 -1.50 -0.79
CA VAL A 513 -12.33 -0.87 -1.73
C VAL A 513 -12.98 -0.59 -3.09
N PHE A 514 -13.96 -1.39 -3.48
CA PHE A 514 -14.59 -1.35 -4.81
C PHE A 514 -16.05 -0.88 -4.76
N ASN A 515 -16.38 0.04 -3.83
CA ASN A 515 -17.74 0.55 -3.68
C ASN A 515 -18.30 1.16 -4.97
N ASP A 516 -17.49 1.97 -5.66
CA ASP A 516 -17.73 2.48 -7.00
C ASP A 516 -16.40 2.59 -7.75
N PHE A 517 -16.09 1.59 -8.57
CA PHE A 517 -14.88 1.51 -9.37
C PHE A 517 -15.20 1.82 -10.83
N ILE A 518 -14.55 2.84 -11.39
CA ILE A 518 -14.75 3.33 -12.74
C ILE A 518 -13.41 3.30 -13.49
N PHE A 519 -13.39 2.63 -14.65
CA PHE A 519 -12.24 2.56 -15.54
C PHE A 519 -12.69 2.77 -16.98
N ARG A 520 -12.49 3.97 -17.54
CA ARG A 520 -13.02 4.35 -18.86
C ARG A 520 -12.02 4.96 -19.83
N ASN A 521 -12.19 4.67 -21.12
CA ASN A 521 -11.39 5.28 -22.19
C ASN A 521 -9.87 5.10 -22.01
N ASN A 522 -9.46 4.02 -21.33
CA ASN A 522 -8.05 3.74 -21.05
C ASN A 522 -7.47 2.77 -22.08
N THR A 523 -6.14 2.78 -22.19
CA THR A 523 -5.41 1.75 -22.95
C THR A 523 -4.38 1.05 -22.09
N ILE A 524 -4.38 -0.28 -22.10
CA ILE A 524 -3.30 -1.11 -21.54
C ILE A 524 -2.61 -1.81 -22.71
N TYR A 525 -1.32 -1.53 -22.91
CA TYR A 525 -0.52 -2.10 -23.99
C TYR A 525 0.55 -3.04 -23.41
N ASP A 526 0.44 -4.33 -23.74
CA ASP A 526 1.46 -5.39 -23.55
C ASP A 526 2.17 -5.33 -22.20
N SER A 527 1.40 -5.10 -21.14
CA SER A 527 1.90 -4.85 -19.78
C SER A 527 1.41 -5.94 -18.80
N PRO A 528 2.10 -7.10 -18.71
CA PRO A 528 1.58 -8.25 -17.97
C PRO A 528 1.81 -8.13 -16.46
N HIS A 529 0.76 -8.31 -15.69
CA HIS A 529 0.67 -8.34 -14.23
C HIS A 529 -0.10 -9.60 -13.75
N GLY A 530 -0.65 -9.55 -12.54
CA GLY A 530 -1.67 -10.49 -12.09
C GLY A 530 -3.02 -10.30 -12.80
N ALA A 531 -4.12 -10.51 -12.09
CA ALA A 531 -5.44 -10.20 -12.62
C ALA A 531 -5.64 -8.67 -12.80
N PHE A 532 -6.64 -8.26 -13.58
CA PHE A 532 -7.01 -6.84 -13.63
C PHE A 532 -7.55 -6.39 -12.27
N ILE A 533 -8.57 -7.07 -11.77
CA ILE A 533 -9.20 -6.79 -10.47
C ILE A 533 -9.19 -8.06 -9.63
N SER A 534 -8.77 -7.95 -8.36
CA SER A 534 -8.86 -9.06 -7.43
C SER A 534 -9.15 -8.63 -6.00
N ASN A 535 -9.89 -9.51 -5.32
CA ASN A 535 -10.09 -9.56 -3.88
C ASN A 535 -10.15 -11.03 -3.42
N ASN A 536 -9.26 -11.87 -3.95
CA ASN A 536 -9.40 -13.34 -3.94
C ASN A 536 -9.05 -14.03 -2.60
N LYS A 537 -8.75 -13.28 -1.55
CA LYS A 537 -8.26 -13.84 -0.29
C LYS A 537 -9.36 -14.34 0.63
N ASP A 538 -10.58 -13.85 0.52
CA ASP A 538 -11.53 -14.00 1.63
C ASP A 538 -12.96 -14.35 1.22
N ASN A 539 -13.67 -14.99 2.14
CA ASN A 539 -15.07 -15.39 2.06
C ASN A 539 -15.75 -14.92 3.35
N PHE A 540 -16.56 -13.86 3.29
CA PHE A 540 -17.16 -13.26 4.48
C PHE A 540 -18.68 -13.21 4.43
N ASP A 541 -19.28 -13.13 5.61
CA ASP A 541 -20.62 -12.60 5.78
C ASP A 541 -20.54 -11.06 5.78
N TRP A 542 -20.55 -10.48 4.58
CA TRP A 542 -20.45 -9.02 4.43
C TRP A 542 -21.68 -8.31 5.03
N PRO A 543 -21.46 -7.19 5.75
CA PRO A 543 -22.55 -6.30 6.14
C PRO A 543 -23.34 -5.76 4.93
N ALA A 544 -24.63 -5.48 5.11
CA ALA A 544 -25.52 -5.04 4.03
C ALA A 544 -25.11 -3.73 3.34
N ASN A 545 -24.29 -2.89 4.00
CA ASN A 545 -23.76 -1.66 3.43
C ASN A 545 -22.49 -1.85 2.58
N ILE A 546 -21.93 -3.07 2.52
CA ILE A 546 -20.80 -3.40 1.65
C ILE A 546 -21.32 -3.93 0.33
N ARG A 547 -21.02 -3.22 -0.75
CA ARG A 547 -21.38 -3.57 -2.12
C ARG A 547 -20.25 -3.22 -3.05
N TYR A 548 -20.11 -3.94 -4.16
CA TYR A 548 -19.16 -3.61 -5.20
C TYR A 548 -19.85 -3.15 -6.46
N LYS A 549 -19.30 -2.11 -7.09
CA LYS A 549 -19.74 -1.67 -8.41
C LYS A 549 -18.55 -1.45 -9.30
N PHE A 550 -18.56 -2.06 -10.47
CA PHE A 550 -17.52 -1.94 -11.48
C PHE A 550 -18.12 -1.38 -12.76
N THR A 551 -17.57 -0.28 -13.25
CA THR A 551 -17.89 0.29 -14.55
C THR A 551 -16.65 0.35 -15.41
N ILE A 552 -16.51 -0.60 -16.33
CA ILE A 552 -15.34 -0.75 -17.21
C ILE A 552 -15.81 -0.56 -18.64
N GLU A 553 -15.56 0.63 -19.20
CA GLU A 553 -16.15 1.02 -20.48
C GLU A 553 -15.17 1.66 -21.46
N ASN A 554 -15.35 1.39 -22.76
CA ASN A 554 -14.54 2.01 -23.82
C ASN A 554 -13.02 1.84 -23.64
N ASN A 555 -12.54 0.77 -23.02
CA ASN A 555 -11.10 0.56 -22.86
C ASN A 555 -10.53 -0.26 -24.02
N THR A 556 -9.26 -0.03 -24.36
CA THR A 556 -8.51 -0.84 -25.32
C THR A 556 -7.43 -1.65 -24.62
N PHE A 557 -7.54 -2.97 -24.67
CA PHE A 557 -6.62 -3.94 -24.11
C PHE A 557 -5.80 -4.57 -25.24
N ILE A 558 -4.54 -4.17 -25.39
CA ILE A 558 -3.63 -4.74 -26.39
C ILE A 558 -2.72 -5.74 -25.69
N ASN A 559 -2.84 -7.02 -26.06
CA ASN A 559 -2.08 -8.13 -25.49
C ASN A 559 -2.17 -8.26 -23.97
N PHE A 560 -3.33 -7.92 -23.41
CA PHE A 560 -3.58 -7.95 -21.97
C PHE A 560 -3.32 -9.35 -21.38
N GLU A 561 -2.36 -9.41 -20.46
CA GLU A 561 -2.03 -10.58 -19.63
C GLU A 561 -1.73 -11.89 -20.35
N THR A 562 -1.22 -11.76 -21.57
CA THR A 562 -1.08 -12.84 -22.55
C THR A 562 -0.02 -13.91 -22.23
N ARG A 563 0.82 -13.69 -21.21
CA ARG A 563 1.89 -14.61 -20.78
C ARG A 563 1.42 -15.61 -19.72
N GLY A 564 0.62 -15.15 -18.75
CA GLY A 564 0.25 -15.93 -17.57
C GLY A 564 -1.14 -16.58 -17.65
N GLY A 565 -1.99 -16.13 -18.57
CA GLY A 565 -3.40 -16.51 -18.57
C GLY A 565 -4.18 -15.89 -17.40
N SER A 566 -3.81 -14.67 -16.99
CA SER A 566 -4.47 -13.97 -15.89
C SER A 566 -5.90 -13.58 -16.25
N LYS A 567 -6.70 -13.29 -15.23
CA LYS A 567 -8.14 -12.99 -15.36
C LYS A 567 -8.39 -11.49 -15.41
N ILE A 568 -9.47 -11.05 -16.05
CA ILE A 568 -10.00 -9.70 -15.82
C ILE A 568 -10.49 -9.61 -14.38
N PHE A 569 -11.40 -10.49 -13.97
CA PHE A 569 -11.87 -10.54 -12.58
C PHE A 569 -11.42 -11.84 -11.91
N ASP A 570 -10.53 -11.73 -10.92
CA ASP A 570 -10.20 -12.82 -10.00
C ASP A 570 -10.82 -12.52 -8.62
N MET A 571 -12.14 -12.64 -8.54
CA MET A 571 -12.96 -12.34 -7.36
C MET A 571 -13.83 -13.53 -7.02
N ARG A 572 -13.22 -14.54 -6.38
CA ARG A 572 -13.91 -15.82 -6.10
C ARG A 572 -15.18 -15.65 -5.28
N ASN A 573 -15.19 -14.68 -4.36
CA ASN A 573 -16.33 -14.38 -3.50
C ASN A 573 -16.60 -12.88 -3.55
N VAL A 574 -17.88 -12.50 -3.60
CA VAL A 574 -18.32 -11.10 -3.63
C VAL A 574 -19.57 -10.91 -2.73
N PRO A 575 -19.82 -9.69 -2.22
CA PRO A 575 -21.07 -9.38 -1.51
C PRO A 575 -22.26 -9.39 -2.46
N SER A 576 -23.44 -9.70 -1.94
CA SER A 576 -24.73 -9.49 -2.62
C SER A 576 -24.90 -8.01 -3.01
N GLY A 577 -25.61 -7.77 -4.11
CA GLY A 577 -25.77 -6.45 -4.69
C GLY A 577 -24.55 -5.97 -5.50
N THR A 578 -23.62 -6.87 -5.83
CA THR A 578 -22.50 -6.54 -6.73
C THR A 578 -23.03 -6.20 -8.14
N GLU A 579 -22.53 -5.13 -8.74
CA GLU A 579 -22.85 -4.69 -10.10
C GLU A 579 -21.59 -4.71 -10.97
N ILE A 580 -21.65 -5.36 -12.14
CA ILE A 580 -20.57 -5.36 -13.14
C ILE A 580 -21.10 -4.84 -14.47
N ILE A 581 -20.76 -3.59 -14.79
CA ILE A 581 -21.00 -2.94 -16.07
C ILE A 581 -19.70 -3.04 -16.88
N PHE A 582 -19.73 -3.82 -17.98
CA PHE A 582 -18.56 -4.10 -18.80
C PHE A 582 -18.92 -3.90 -20.27
N GLN A 583 -18.70 -2.69 -20.79
CA GLN A 583 -19.25 -2.32 -22.10
C GLN A 583 -18.24 -1.71 -23.05
N LYS A 584 -18.43 -1.95 -24.35
CA LYS A 584 -17.67 -1.26 -25.40
C LYS A 584 -16.15 -1.40 -25.26
N ASN A 585 -15.66 -2.45 -24.62
CA ASN A 585 -14.23 -2.69 -24.50
C ASN A 585 -13.70 -3.39 -25.76
N LEU A 586 -12.48 -3.03 -26.15
CA LEU A 586 -11.78 -3.60 -27.29
C LEU A 586 -10.60 -4.45 -26.80
N PHE A 587 -10.53 -5.70 -27.24
CA PHE A 587 -9.39 -6.57 -27.02
C PHE A 587 -8.62 -6.80 -28.33
N ILE A 588 -7.34 -6.45 -28.37
CA ILE A 588 -6.46 -6.64 -29.52
C ILE A 588 -5.41 -7.68 -29.16
N LEU A 589 -5.41 -8.82 -29.85
CA LEU A 589 -4.37 -9.84 -29.72
C LEU A 589 -3.49 -9.83 -30.97
N ALA A 590 -2.29 -9.27 -30.83
CA ALA A 590 -1.40 -8.96 -31.94
C ALA A 590 0.05 -9.36 -31.60
N LYS A 591 0.68 -10.13 -32.50
CA LYS A 591 2.12 -10.41 -32.47
C LYS A 591 2.56 -10.74 -33.90
N ASP A 592 3.85 -10.71 -34.16
CA ASP A 592 4.39 -11.18 -35.45
C ASP A 592 4.36 -12.71 -35.54
N ALA A 593 4.40 -13.26 -36.77
CA ALA A 593 4.41 -14.71 -36.99
C ALA A 593 5.63 -15.42 -36.35
N SER A 594 6.75 -14.71 -36.17
CA SER A 594 7.96 -15.22 -35.52
C SER A 594 7.91 -15.16 -33.99
N ASP A 595 6.87 -14.54 -33.42
CA ASP A 595 6.74 -14.40 -31.99
C ASP A 595 6.07 -15.63 -31.36
N ASN A 596 6.75 -16.26 -30.41
CA ASN A 596 6.34 -17.52 -29.82
C ASN A 596 5.39 -17.38 -28.61
N ARG A 597 4.98 -16.16 -28.24
CA ARG A 597 4.04 -15.94 -27.13
C ARG A 597 2.73 -16.71 -27.31
N THR A 598 2.24 -17.34 -26.25
CA THR A 598 1.02 -18.15 -26.28
C THR A 598 -0.26 -17.34 -26.49
N MET A 599 -0.27 -16.06 -26.10
CA MET A 599 -1.44 -15.17 -26.21
C MET A 599 -2.66 -15.67 -25.44
N ASN A 600 -2.47 -16.04 -24.16
CA ASN A 600 -3.53 -16.61 -23.32
C ASN A 600 -4.05 -15.58 -22.29
N SER A 601 -5.36 -15.42 -22.20
CA SER A 601 -6.05 -14.64 -21.16
C SER A 601 -7.33 -15.35 -20.71
N GLN A 602 -7.86 -14.95 -19.55
CA GLN A 602 -9.11 -15.46 -18.98
C GLN A 602 -10.05 -14.32 -18.60
N ALA A 603 -11.36 -14.59 -18.60
CA ALA A 603 -12.36 -13.59 -18.28
C ALA A 603 -12.56 -13.42 -16.76
N ILE A 604 -13.24 -14.38 -16.11
CA ILE A 604 -13.69 -14.27 -14.71
C ILE A 604 -13.45 -15.59 -13.95
N ASP A 605 -13.13 -15.51 -12.65
CA ASP A 605 -13.34 -16.56 -11.65
C ASP A 605 -14.13 -15.98 -10.47
N LEU A 606 -15.46 -16.19 -10.50
CA LEU A 606 -16.41 -15.79 -9.48
C LEU A 606 -17.27 -17.00 -9.12
N ARG A 607 -17.21 -17.42 -7.85
CA ARG A 607 -17.75 -18.70 -7.39
C ARG A 607 -18.96 -18.53 -6.48
N THR A 608 -18.90 -17.55 -5.60
CA THR A 608 -19.91 -17.36 -4.54
C THR A 608 -20.31 -15.89 -4.41
N VAL A 609 -21.61 -15.66 -4.29
CA VAL A 609 -22.19 -14.36 -3.91
C VAL A 609 -22.83 -14.55 -2.54
N ASN A 610 -22.28 -13.94 -1.51
CA ASN A 610 -22.77 -14.09 -0.13
C ASN A 610 -23.87 -13.09 0.19
N GLY A 611 -24.74 -13.45 1.15
CA GLY A 611 -25.97 -12.72 1.44
C GLY A 611 -27.12 -13.23 0.58
N ASP A 612 -27.95 -12.34 0.02
CA ASP A 612 -29.12 -12.71 -0.80
C ASP A 612 -28.76 -13.35 -2.15
N GLY A 613 -27.47 -13.44 -2.49
CA GLY A 613 -26.99 -14.06 -3.73
C GLY A 613 -27.26 -13.23 -4.99
N VAL A 614 -27.55 -11.94 -4.85
CA VAL A 614 -27.89 -11.05 -5.98
C VAL A 614 -26.62 -10.48 -6.60
N ILE A 615 -26.50 -10.59 -7.92
CA ILE A 615 -25.45 -9.95 -8.72
C ILE A 615 -26.06 -9.48 -10.04
N ILE A 616 -25.65 -8.31 -10.53
CA ILE A 616 -26.12 -7.71 -11.78
C ILE A 616 -24.95 -7.66 -12.75
N TYR A 617 -25.15 -8.26 -13.92
CA TYR A 617 -24.22 -8.14 -15.05
C TYR A 617 -24.86 -7.26 -16.13
N ASP A 618 -24.09 -6.31 -16.66
CA ASP A 618 -24.45 -5.52 -17.83
C ASP A 618 -23.26 -5.47 -18.81
N PHE A 619 -23.09 -6.60 -19.49
CA PHE A 619 -22.08 -6.82 -20.52
C PHE A 619 -22.70 -6.48 -21.87
N LYS A 620 -22.04 -5.61 -22.65
CA LYS A 620 -22.56 -5.16 -23.94
C LYS A 620 -21.48 -4.64 -24.88
N ASP A 621 -21.60 -4.90 -26.18
CA ASP A 621 -20.80 -4.31 -27.24
C ASP A 621 -19.28 -4.53 -27.03
N ASN A 622 -18.85 -5.65 -26.44
CA ASN A 622 -17.42 -5.93 -26.26
C ASN A 622 -16.87 -6.62 -27.50
N TYR A 623 -15.86 -6.04 -28.13
CA TYR A 623 -15.29 -6.55 -29.37
C TYR A 623 -13.84 -6.97 -29.22
N SER A 624 -13.40 -7.81 -30.15
CA SER A 624 -12.01 -8.21 -30.26
C SER A 624 -11.55 -8.32 -31.70
N THR A 625 -10.24 -8.21 -31.86
CA THR A 625 -9.54 -8.52 -33.10
C THR A 625 -8.31 -9.37 -32.78
N ASN A 626 -8.03 -10.37 -33.60
CA ASN A 626 -6.94 -11.30 -33.37
C ASN A 626 -6.31 -11.80 -34.67
N ALA A 627 -4.99 -12.00 -34.64
CA ALA A 627 -4.23 -12.63 -35.73
C ALA A 627 -4.22 -14.19 -35.68
N TYR A 628 -4.75 -14.83 -34.63
CA TYR A 628 -4.56 -16.28 -34.40
C TYR A 628 -5.83 -17.12 -34.16
N LEU A 629 -6.95 -16.51 -33.76
CA LEU A 629 -8.21 -17.23 -33.47
C LEU A 629 -9.16 -17.06 -34.65
N THR A 630 -9.10 -17.98 -35.60
CA THR A 630 -9.88 -17.97 -36.85
C THR A 630 -11.34 -18.41 -36.65
N LYS A 631 -11.96 -18.04 -35.51
CA LYS A 631 -13.28 -18.40 -34.93
C LYS A 631 -13.12 -19.11 -33.58
N GLY A 632 -13.17 -18.35 -32.48
CA GLY A 632 -13.12 -18.86 -31.11
C GLY A 632 -13.00 -17.71 -30.10
N SER A 633 -13.36 -17.95 -28.85
CA SER A 633 -13.23 -16.97 -27.76
C SER A 633 -11.78 -16.52 -27.62
N ILE A 634 -11.57 -15.20 -27.47
CA ILE A 634 -10.24 -14.63 -27.16
C ILE A 634 -9.69 -15.08 -25.81
N PHE A 635 -10.56 -15.59 -24.96
CA PHE A 635 -10.22 -16.12 -23.67
C PHE A 635 -10.14 -17.64 -23.72
N SER A 636 -9.21 -18.22 -22.97
CA SER A 636 -9.25 -19.66 -22.68
C SER A 636 -10.49 -20.06 -21.87
N SER A 637 -11.12 -19.11 -21.16
CA SER A 637 -12.45 -19.20 -20.56
C SER A 637 -13.13 -17.83 -20.62
N GLY A 638 -14.17 -17.70 -21.46
CA GLY A 638 -14.90 -16.45 -21.71
C GLY A 638 -15.92 -16.08 -20.62
N PHE A 639 -16.59 -14.93 -20.76
CA PHE A 639 -17.62 -14.47 -19.82
C PHE A 639 -18.90 -15.33 -19.88
N ASP A 640 -19.14 -15.97 -21.03
CA ASP A 640 -20.25 -16.85 -21.35
C ASP A 640 -20.11 -18.28 -20.81
N ALA A 641 -19.00 -18.59 -20.13
CA ALA A 641 -18.77 -19.92 -19.56
C ALA A 641 -19.81 -20.27 -18.47
N SER A 642 -20.18 -21.55 -18.37
CA SER A 642 -21.25 -22.03 -17.48
C SER A 642 -20.84 -22.28 -16.03
N LYS A 643 -19.54 -22.11 -15.69
CA LYS A 643 -19.01 -22.38 -14.34
C LYS A 643 -18.08 -21.26 -13.89
N ASN A 644 -18.27 -20.82 -12.65
CA ASN A 644 -17.49 -19.78 -11.99
C ASN A 644 -17.41 -18.47 -12.79
N ASN A 645 -18.48 -18.11 -13.50
CA ASN A 645 -18.47 -17.06 -14.51
C ASN A 645 -19.86 -16.41 -14.67
N ALA A 646 -19.97 -15.40 -15.52
CA ALA A 646 -21.20 -14.64 -15.72
C ALA A 646 -22.30 -15.44 -16.45
N GLY A 647 -21.93 -16.41 -17.31
CA GLY A 647 -22.86 -17.24 -18.09
C GLY A 647 -23.86 -18.09 -17.29
N TYR A 648 -23.71 -18.20 -15.97
CA TYR A 648 -24.68 -18.85 -15.09
C TYR A 648 -25.78 -17.91 -14.59
N ASN A 649 -25.57 -16.60 -14.71
CA ASN A 649 -26.44 -15.57 -14.15
C ASN A 649 -27.09 -14.73 -15.26
N PHE A 650 -28.08 -13.92 -14.88
CA PHE A 650 -28.77 -13.03 -15.80
C PHE A 650 -27.86 -11.85 -16.20
N ASN A 651 -27.71 -11.63 -17.51
CA ASN A 651 -27.13 -10.41 -18.09
C ASN A 651 -28.26 -9.47 -18.56
N VAL A 652 -28.23 -8.22 -18.10
CA VAL A 652 -29.26 -7.20 -18.41
C VAL A 652 -29.36 -6.95 -19.92
N SER A 653 -28.23 -6.96 -20.61
CA SER A 653 -28.15 -6.69 -22.04
C SER A 653 -28.37 -7.92 -22.93
N GLY A 654 -28.67 -9.09 -22.37
CA GLY A 654 -28.90 -10.34 -23.11
C GLY A 654 -27.71 -11.31 -23.03
N THR A 655 -27.97 -12.61 -23.08
CA THR A 655 -26.94 -13.65 -22.91
C THR A 655 -25.89 -13.67 -24.03
N GLU A 656 -26.27 -13.25 -25.22
CA GLU A 656 -25.42 -13.13 -26.41
C GLU A 656 -24.31 -12.10 -26.24
N GLU A 657 -24.55 -11.05 -25.44
CA GLU A 657 -23.59 -9.97 -25.16
C GLU A 657 -22.50 -10.36 -24.14
N LEU A 658 -22.60 -11.56 -23.55
CA LEU A 658 -21.51 -12.14 -22.77
C LEU A 658 -20.36 -12.62 -23.67
N ALA A 659 -20.63 -12.91 -24.94
CA ALA A 659 -19.57 -13.22 -25.88
C ALA A 659 -18.79 -11.94 -26.25
N VAL A 660 -17.47 -12.05 -26.41
CA VAL A 660 -16.69 -10.98 -27.04
C VAL A 660 -16.77 -11.16 -28.55
N HIS A 661 -17.34 -10.18 -29.24
CA HIS A 661 -17.64 -10.23 -30.66
C HIS A 661 -16.37 -10.05 -31.50
N LEU A 662 -16.24 -10.82 -32.58
CA LEU A 662 -15.18 -10.61 -33.59
C LEU A 662 -15.63 -9.66 -34.72
N GLY A 663 -16.94 -9.57 -34.92
CA GLY A 663 -17.60 -8.86 -36.00
C GLY A 663 -19.11 -8.82 -35.78
N ASP A 664 -19.85 -8.21 -36.69
CA ASP A 664 -21.31 -8.09 -36.63
C ASP A 664 -21.98 -8.46 -37.97
N GLU A 665 -23.27 -8.23 -38.13
CA GLU A 665 -23.98 -8.55 -39.38
C GLU A 665 -23.43 -7.81 -40.61
N GLN A 666 -22.84 -6.62 -40.44
CA GLN A 666 -22.28 -5.82 -41.53
C GLN A 666 -20.79 -6.13 -41.78
N ASP A 667 -20.10 -6.71 -40.79
CA ASP A 667 -18.71 -7.14 -40.84
C ASP A 667 -18.54 -8.54 -40.20
N PRO A 668 -19.10 -9.60 -40.81
CA PRO A 668 -19.19 -10.92 -40.17
C PRO A 668 -17.83 -11.65 -40.06
N GLU A 669 -16.86 -11.24 -40.88
CA GLU A 669 -15.48 -11.76 -40.81
C GLU A 669 -14.65 -11.00 -39.78
N GLY A 670 -15.12 -9.84 -39.33
CA GLY A 670 -14.36 -8.93 -38.49
C GLY A 670 -13.18 -8.30 -39.22
N ILE A 671 -12.31 -7.68 -38.44
CA ILE A 671 -11.09 -7.01 -38.91
C ILE A 671 -9.89 -7.57 -38.17
N SER A 672 -8.76 -7.79 -38.85
CA SER A 672 -7.52 -8.24 -38.19
C SER A 672 -6.79 -7.09 -37.48
N PRO A 673 -5.89 -7.36 -36.52
CA PRO A 673 -5.22 -6.30 -35.77
C PRO A 673 -4.43 -5.34 -36.66
N THR A 674 -3.70 -5.88 -37.65
CA THR A 674 -2.87 -5.10 -38.58
C THR A 674 -3.68 -4.38 -39.64
N GLU A 675 -4.92 -4.82 -39.92
CA GLU A 675 -5.86 -4.06 -40.75
C GLU A 675 -6.48 -2.91 -39.96
N LEU A 676 -6.83 -3.15 -38.68
CA LEU A 676 -7.42 -2.16 -37.80
C LEU A 676 -6.44 -1.03 -37.47
N MET A 677 -5.25 -1.39 -37.01
CA MET A 677 -4.31 -0.49 -36.35
C MET A 677 -2.94 -0.52 -37.02
N LYS A 678 -2.25 0.61 -37.02
CA LYS A 678 -0.84 0.70 -37.42
C LYS A 678 0.03 0.20 -36.28
N ASN A 679 0.96 -0.71 -36.59
CA ASN A 679 1.93 -1.30 -35.66
C ASN A 679 1.34 -1.83 -34.32
N PRO A 680 0.31 -2.70 -34.36
CA PRO A 680 -0.27 -3.27 -33.14
C PRO A 680 0.64 -4.33 -32.48
N ASN A 681 1.61 -4.87 -33.23
CA ASN A 681 2.51 -5.90 -32.75
C ASN A 681 3.58 -5.30 -31.83
N PRO A 682 3.88 -5.90 -30.68
CA PRO A 682 4.94 -5.41 -29.82
C PRO A 682 6.31 -5.55 -30.49
N PRO A 683 7.25 -4.63 -30.20
CA PRO A 683 8.53 -4.54 -30.91
C PRO A 683 9.52 -5.68 -30.62
N HIS A 684 9.30 -6.43 -29.54
CA HIS A 684 10.19 -7.50 -29.08
C HIS A 684 9.44 -8.84 -28.96
N HIS A 685 10.09 -9.93 -29.38
CA HIS A 685 9.52 -11.29 -29.44
C HIS A 685 10.01 -12.14 -28.26
N ASP A 686 9.28 -13.19 -27.88
CA ASP A 686 9.76 -14.15 -26.87
C ASP A 686 10.94 -15.00 -27.37
N PRO A 687 12.08 -15.10 -26.64
CA PRO A 687 12.34 -14.65 -25.25
C PRO A 687 13.29 -13.42 -25.11
N ASP A 688 13.12 -12.35 -25.89
CA ASP A 688 13.93 -11.12 -25.80
C ASP A 688 13.87 -10.50 -24.39
N LYS A 689 15.02 -10.04 -23.88
CA LYS A 689 15.14 -9.37 -22.58
C LYS A 689 14.36 -8.05 -22.49
N LEU A 690 14.05 -7.41 -23.64
CA LEU A 690 13.27 -6.17 -23.74
C LEU A 690 11.78 -6.42 -24.01
N MET A 691 11.31 -7.66 -23.97
CA MET A 691 9.87 -7.93 -23.99
C MET A 691 9.12 -7.10 -22.94
N HIS A 692 7.94 -6.60 -23.31
CA HIS A 692 7.11 -5.73 -22.45
C HIS A 692 7.81 -4.41 -22.06
N ARG A 693 8.85 -4.01 -22.81
CA ARG A 693 9.59 -2.74 -22.70
C ARG A 693 9.83 -2.17 -24.10
N GLY A 694 10.21 -0.89 -24.18
CA GLY A 694 10.61 -0.25 -25.43
C GLY A 694 9.46 0.03 -26.40
N ILE A 695 8.21 -0.06 -25.94
CA ILE A 695 7.02 0.26 -26.72
C ILE A 695 6.99 1.77 -26.98
N ASP A 696 6.86 2.13 -28.25
CA ASP A 696 6.62 3.49 -28.72
C ASP A 696 5.18 3.60 -29.25
N LEU A 697 4.41 4.51 -28.68
CA LEU A 697 3.00 4.72 -29.02
C LEU A 697 2.79 5.73 -30.14
N ASN A 698 3.83 6.47 -30.58
CA ASN A 698 3.69 7.54 -31.58
C ASN A 698 3.11 7.08 -32.93
N ASN A 699 3.17 5.77 -33.23
CA ASN A 699 2.65 5.19 -34.47
C ASN A 699 1.45 4.26 -34.24
N LEU A 700 0.87 4.27 -33.05
CA LEU A 700 -0.29 3.46 -32.71
C LEU A 700 -1.54 4.28 -32.99
N TYR A 701 -2.26 3.97 -34.07
CA TYR A 701 -3.52 4.60 -34.45
C TYR A 701 -4.25 3.74 -35.48
N TYR A 702 -5.54 3.98 -35.70
CA TYR A 702 -6.32 3.21 -36.66
C TYR A 702 -5.93 3.53 -38.10
N ASN A 703 -5.85 2.50 -38.94
CA ASN A 703 -5.56 2.70 -40.35
C ASN A 703 -6.74 3.41 -41.04
N ASN A 704 -6.43 4.35 -41.92
CA ASN A 704 -7.44 5.13 -42.61
C ASN A 704 -7.98 4.42 -43.88
N THR A 705 -8.66 3.30 -43.70
CA THR A 705 -9.18 2.46 -44.80
C THR A 705 -10.70 2.31 -44.73
N ASP A 706 -11.33 2.01 -45.86
CA ASP A 706 -12.77 1.73 -45.90
C ASP A 706 -13.14 0.47 -45.10
N LYS A 707 -12.22 -0.51 -44.99
CA LYS A 707 -12.42 -1.70 -44.16
C LYS A 707 -12.54 -1.31 -42.69
N VAL A 708 -11.64 -0.47 -42.18
CA VAL A 708 -11.70 0.06 -40.81
C VAL A 708 -13.00 0.81 -40.58
N ARG A 709 -13.35 1.77 -41.45
CA ARG A 709 -14.58 2.59 -41.27
C ARG A 709 -15.88 1.79 -41.29
N LYS A 710 -15.90 0.64 -41.97
CA LYS A 710 -17.05 -0.28 -42.03
C LYS A 710 -17.08 -1.29 -40.89
N SER A 711 -15.94 -1.55 -40.25
CA SER A 711 -15.86 -2.48 -39.12
C SER A 711 -16.80 -2.08 -37.97
N ALA A 712 -17.34 -3.07 -37.28
CA ALA A 712 -18.20 -2.85 -36.10
C ALA A 712 -17.47 -2.03 -35.02
N ILE A 713 -16.18 -2.32 -34.81
CA ILE A 713 -15.30 -1.62 -33.86
C ILE A 713 -15.30 -0.11 -34.10
N TYR A 714 -15.16 0.33 -35.36
CA TYR A 714 -15.16 1.74 -35.69
C TYR A 714 -16.56 2.36 -35.60
N ARG A 715 -17.58 1.70 -36.20
CA ARG A 715 -18.94 2.25 -36.30
C ARG A 715 -19.62 2.42 -34.95
N LEU A 716 -19.40 1.49 -34.01
CA LEU A 716 -19.99 1.51 -32.68
C LEU A 716 -19.14 2.29 -31.66
N GLY A 717 -17.94 2.73 -32.06
CA GLY A 717 -17.04 3.49 -31.19
C GLY A 717 -16.40 2.63 -30.09
N ILE A 718 -16.08 1.37 -30.38
CA ILE A 718 -15.55 0.39 -29.42
C ILE A 718 -14.10 0.70 -29.06
N GLY A 719 -13.78 0.57 -27.78
CA GLY A 719 -12.47 0.86 -27.22
C GLY A 719 -12.16 2.35 -27.14
N ASP A 720 -10.92 2.60 -26.72
CA ASP A 720 -10.39 3.92 -26.43
C ASP A 720 -10.49 4.85 -27.65
N PRO A 721 -11.21 5.99 -27.55
CA PRO A 721 -11.45 6.89 -28.66
C PRO A 721 -10.18 7.53 -29.22
N ARG A 722 -9.08 7.58 -28.45
CA ARG A 722 -7.84 8.26 -28.87
C ARG A 722 -7.22 7.64 -30.12
N TRP A 723 -7.43 6.36 -30.36
CA TRP A 723 -6.83 5.67 -31.51
C TRP A 723 -7.59 5.86 -32.82
N ARG A 724 -8.80 6.43 -32.78
CA ARG A 724 -9.63 6.69 -33.97
C ARG A 724 -9.33 8.02 -34.66
N GLN A 725 -8.61 8.92 -33.98
CA GLN A 725 -8.44 10.32 -34.38
C GLN A 725 -7.43 10.51 -35.51
#